data_AF-A0A357KXL0-F1
#
_entry.id   AF-A0A357KXL0-F1
#
_cell.length_a   1.000
_cell.length_b   1.000
_cell.length_c   1.000
_cell.angle_alpha   90.00
_cell.angle_beta   90.00
_cell.angle_gamma   90.00
#
_symmetry.space_group_name_H-M   'P 1'
#
loop_
_entity.id
_entity.type
_entity.pdbx_description
1 polymer ?
#
loop_
_entity_poly.entity_id
_entity_poly.type
_entity_poly.pdbx_seq_one_letter_code
_entity_poly.pdbx_strand_id
1 'polypeptide(L)'
;MQNRKNALLVLAACGAAIGIQGAANAQPFVVNISGATLLQNTIRVDPATTNDFIDANNNGSFGPSTGPAAPEQLSPGPYDVGLAGFPADTWWAVQYRSVGSVNGVQELFDWGAPNWAVGPESDEELPTEDATDGAFQNRTVYVQPSNPGPQGPIGSIFLLANPGAAPTRSFQTTVGGDLAYEATRTNAANTGIQIDIAVTDVPIRWAVRVPVAPRGQSVDADFDRNPGLIGYGSNPRTTVNKDGTPNGFDHLLANLGVRNLNLPPNDDSNTIFDYYVAWAPIAPITNFGTGMQNIAMSNLRHLFVTGRLNTGENLMAVTRDSGSGTRNGFNNTTDTDPSWGVGENVGGFANSTPDTLAGPSFIPGQKGGGSALEATTRNTRLGIGYAGPERGNGSWLTGGQLEFLAVKNDLHPDSTGAAQFVRPELSNIIFNASPDTSFRIGGPGSFGSIGDANAEPISEGGLNNGNTPMANPYAAQYLNNILRSIEAFTAVPGGSSNFFMPAEQIATRIILPTGLNSSASLTDPMSWSSTPPNMGVQTAIQGISVLGDTFHATIVGANPRNANNPYEGFGYSVKGRPNLNGTTVIETDSRAGKASTRQQNVTYSDGVSGTTQTYIYQDGTTVAYNANLALRNLVAGDFSGNGVRDINDAAEMLKAWRQRNGGPAWVAPAGNGALATLGNTVGQGLADADGYGSGRACIELLGDFNNDGNFGRIWNGVSFVADTSDVRYWADGLAMLNGALNRCEGFKRIDTEWNTLLGVTDANGFFDTSLAHGTYSPGDAVADVAGAIGATPGFAPVGHDGSVDADDIDYVYAQFKQNARVSDGALNWAVTTEAIGGDLSCDINGDLIIDQADITKILTILETTLGDVNLDGTVDSVDAGIAQANLGNPGGWADGDVNGDGTVTQADIDLINPPFVCCVGNADGNNVVDFDDITTILSNWLEGNGPSSPNQDGDANCDGDVDFDDITDVLSNWLDTCP
;
A
#
# COMPACT_ATOMS: atom_id res chain seq x y z
N MET A 1 -5.30 -38.85 86.15
CA MET A 1 -4.41 -38.04 85.29
C MET A 1 -4.10 -38.66 83.92
N GLN A 2 -4.74 -39.78 83.52
CA GLN A 2 -4.56 -40.40 82.19
C GLN A 2 -5.65 -40.01 81.17
N ASN A 3 -6.87 -39.68 81.60
CA ASN A 3 -7.97 -39.32 80.67
C ASN A 3 -7.91 -37.90 80.09
N ARG A 4 -6.98 -37.03 80.55
CA ARG A 4 -6.77 -35.68 79.97
C ARG A 4 -5.69 -35.65 78.88
N LYS A 5 -4.86 -36.69 78.75
CA LYS A 5 -3.86 -36.78 77.67
C LYS A 5 -4.46 -37.31 76.36
N ASN A 6 -5.47 -38.17 76.42
CA ASN A 6 -6.11 -38.72 75.21
C ASN A 6 -7.06 -37.72 74.53
N ALA A 7 -7.72 -36.83 75.29
CA ALA A 7 -8.58 -35.79 74.71
C ALA A 7 -7.79 -34.68 74.00
N LEU A 8 -6.58 -34.35 74.47
CA LEU A 8 -5.72 -33.35 73.83
C LEU A 8 -5.04 -33.88 72.55
N LEU A 9 -4.73 -35.18 72.49
CA LEU A 9 -4.15 -35.82 71.30
C LEU A 9 -5.18 -36.01 70.16
N VAL A 10 -6.46 -36.23 70.48
CA VAL A 10 -7.53 -36.29 69.46
C VAL A 10 -7.90 -34.88 68.96
N LEU A 11 -7.88 -33.85 69.81
CA LEU A 11 -8.07 -32.47 69.34
C LEU A 11 -6.89 -31.96 68.49
N ALA A 12 -5.66 -32.39 68.76
CA ALA A 12 -4.50 -32.07 67.94
C ALA A 12 -4.49 -32.84 66.59
N ALA A 13 -4.99 -34.08 66.56
CA ALA A 13 -5.12 -34.86 65.33
C ALA A 13 -6.26 -34.35 64.44
N CYS A 14 -7.40 -33.92 65.01
CA CYS A 14 -8.49 -33.30 64.24
C CYS A 14 -8.18 -31.84 63.87
N GLY A 15 -7.40 -31.11 64.67
CA GLY A 15 -6.92 -29.76 64.36
C GLY A 15 -5.81 -29.73 63.30
N ALA A 16 -5.01 -30.79 63.17
CA ALA A 16 -4.01 -30.93 62.11
C ALA A 16 -4.59 -31.44 60.78
N ALA A 17 -5.73 -32.15 60.79
CA ALA A 17 -6.47 -32.53 59.57
C ALA A 17 -7.35 -31.40 59.01
N ILE A 18 -7.61 -30.35 59.80
CA ILE A 18 -8.32 -29.12 59.40
C ILE A 18 -7.34 -27.93 59.29
N GLY A 19 -6.04 -28.18 59.43
CA GLY A 19 -4.98 -27.21 59.21
C GLY A 19 -4.61 -27.15 57.74
N ILE A 20 -5.15 -26.14 57.04
CA ILE A 20 -4.69 -25.68 55.72
C ILE A 20 -4.82 -26.75 54.62
N GLN A 21 -6.05 -27.17 54.30
CA GLN A 21 -6.38 -27.19 52.87
C GLN A 21 -6.54 -25.73 52.46
N GLY A 22 -5.43 -25.06 52.16
CA GLY A 22 -5.53 -23.99 51.18
C GLY A 22 -6.14 -24.67 49.96
N ALA A 23 -7.31 -24.23 49.52
CA ALA A 23 -7.82 -24.65 48.22
C ALA A 23 -6.67 -24.38 47.25
N ALA A 24 -6.06 -25.44 46.72
CA ALA A 24 -5.13 -25.28 45.63
C ALA A 24 -5.99 -24.75 44.49
N ASN A 25 -5.94 -23.44 44.25
CA ASN A 25 -6.58 -22.85 43.08
C ASN A 25 -5.99 -23.61 41.88
N ALA A 26 -6.86 -24.33 41.16
CA ALA A 26 -6.46 -25.01 39.94
C ALA A 26 -5.87 -23.93 39.01
N GLN A 27 -4.64 -24.15 38.54
CA GLN A 27 -4.02 -23.25 37.58
C GLN A 27 -4.71 -23.49 36.21
N PRO A 28 -5.10 -22.43 35.48
CA PRO A 28 -5.67 -22.58 34.15
C PRO A 28 -4.62 -23.05 33.15
N PHE A 29 -5.06 -23.42 31.96
CA PHE A 29 -4.20 -23.80 30.84
C PHE A 29 -3.95 -22.60 29.92
N VAL A 30 -2.70 -22.39 29.53
CA VAL A 30 -2.29 -21.27 28.68
C VAL A 30 -2.57 -21.60 27.22
N VAL A 31 -3.16 -20.65 26.50
CA VAL A 31 -3.32 -20.68 25.05
C VAL A 31 -2.70 -19.40 24.49
N ASN A 32 -1.58 -19.52 23.81
CA ASN A 32 -0.89 -18.39 23.18
C ASN A 32 -1.25 -18.30 21.70
N ILE A 33 -1.80 -17.16 21.33
CA ILE A 33 -2.28 -16.85 20.00
C ILE A 33 -1.49 -15.64 19.49
N SER A 34 -1.04 -15.69 18.25
CA SER A 34 -0.40 -14.57 17.58
C SER A 34 -1.02 -14.32 16.22
N GLY A 35 -1.13 -13.05 15.82
CA GLY A 35 -1.33 -12.71 14.41
C GLY A 35 -2.37 -11.62 14.13
N ALA A 36 -3.43 -11.99 13.42
CA ALA A 36 -4.15 -11.10 12.51
C ALA A 36 -4.97 -9.97 13.14
N THR A 37 -4.85 -8.79 12.54
CA THR A 37 -5.54 -7.57 13.00
C THR A 37 -7.02 -7.51 12.66
N LEU A 38 -7.50 -8.23 11.62
CA LEU A 38 -8.92 -8.18 11.24
C LEU A 38 -9.76 -9.18 12.06
N LEU A 39 -9.21 -10.36 12.35
CA LEU A 39 -9.81 -11.31 13.31
C LEU A 39 -9.64 -10.90 14.78
N GLN A 40 -8.82 -9.87 15.06
CA GLN A 40 -8.62 -9.33 16.41
C GLN A 40 -9.94 -9.03 17.12
N ASN A 41 -10.93 -8.42 16.45
CA ASN A 41 -12.19 -8.04 17.11
C ASN A 41 -12.95 -9.26 17.65
N THR A 42 -12.87 -10.38 16.95
CA THR A 42 -13.48 -11.65 17.38
C THR A 42 -12.73 -12.23 18.59
N ILE A 43 -11.41 -12.21 18.57
CA ILE A 43 -10.57 -12.87 19.60
C ILE A 43 -10.43 -12.01 20.86
N ARG A 44 -10.29 -10.69 20.69
CA ARG A 44 -10.00 -9.72 21.76
C ARG A 44 -11.26 -9.28 22.50
N VAL A 45 -12.31 -8.90 21.78
CA VAL A 45 -13.42 -8.12 22.36
C VAL A 45 -14.53 -9.03 22.85
N ASP A 46 -14.68 -10.20 22.25
CA ASP A 46 -15.83 -11.07 22.49
C ASP A 46 -15.54 -12.18 23.51
N PRO A 47 -16.30 -12.28 24.62
CA PRO A 47 -16.22 -13.45 25.50
C PRO A 47 -16.62 -14.75 24.82
N ALA A 48 -17.33 -14.72 23.69
CA ALA A 48 -17.88 -15.93 23.08
C ALA A 48 -16.83 -16.92 22.57
N THR A 49 -15.63 -16.49 22.19
CA THR A 49 -14.57 -17.43 21.73
C THR A 49 -14.15 -18.41 22.82
N THR A 50 -14.40 -18.05 24.08
CA THR A 50 -14.13 -18.85 25.28
C THR A 50 -15.42 -19.29 25.99
N ASN A 51 -16.59 -19.17 25.35
CA ASN A 51 -17.81 -19.78 25.86
C ASN A 51 -17.79 -21.29 25.59
N ASP A 52 -18.13 -22.07 26.59
CA ASP A 52 -17.99 -23.53 26.55
C ASP A 52 -19.05 -24.16 25.65
N PHE A 53 -18.67 -24.51 24.42
CA PHE A 53 -19.55 -25.20 23.47
C PHE A 53 -19.43 -26.72 23.59
N ILE A 54 -18.25 -27.23 23.95
CA ILE A 54 -17.92 -28.68 23.90
C ILE A 54 -17.85 -29.36 25.27
N ASP A 55 -18.14 -28.65 26.38
CA ASP A 55 -17.87 -29.10 27.77
C ASP A 55 -16.38 -29.33 28.00
N ALA A 56 -15.56 -28.33 27.65
CA ALA A 56 -14.10 -28.46 27.61
C ALA A 56 -13.49 -28.76 28.99
N ASN A 57 -14.09 -28.27 30.07
CA ASN A 57 -13.65 -28.55 31.44
C ASN A 57 -14.33 -29.79 32.06
N ASN A 58 -15.22 -30.45 31.30
CA ASN A 58 -15.93 -31.68 31.66
C ASN A 58 -16.70 -31.57 32.99
N ASN A 59 -17.30 -30.41 33.23
CA ASN A 59 -18.08 -30.13 34.44
C ASN A 59 -19.60 -30.35 34.22
N GLY A 60 -20.01 -30.67 32.99
CA GLY A 60 -21.40 -30.92 32.60
C GLY A 60 -22.23 -29.66 32.32
N SER A 61 -21.58 -28.50 32.20
CA SER A 61 -22.20 -27.20 31.92
C SER A 61 -21.58 -26.63 30.64
N PHE A 62 -22.38 -26.62 29.57
CA PHE A 62 -21.95 -26.15 28.25
C PHE A 62 -23.16 -25.62 27.47
N GLY A 63 -22.87 -24.83 26.45
CA GLY A 63 -23.85 -24.12 25.65
C GLY A 63 -24.64 -23.07 26.44
N PRO A 64 -25.68 -22.50 25.84
CA PRO A 64 -26.64 -21.68 26.57
C PRO A 64 -27.48 -22.61 27.44
N SER A 65 -27.16 -22.68 28.73
CA SER A 65 -27.87 -23.53 29.69
C SER A 65 -29.40 -23.32 29.60
N THR A 66 -30.20 -24.36 29.84
CA THR A 66 -31.67 -24.32 29.74
C THR A 66 -32.36 -23.51 30.85
N GLY A 67 -31.72 -22.46 31.38
CA GLY A 67 -32.22 -21.54 32.39
C GLY A 67 -31.70 -20.10 32.18
N PRO A 68 -32.03 -19.14 33.07
CA PRO A 68 -31.63 -17.73 32.94
C PRO A 68 -30.12 -17.46 33.13
N ALA A 69 -29.26 -18.49 33.09
CA ALA A 69 -27.82 -18.37 33.27
C ALA A 69 -27.13 -18.19 31.91
N ALA A 70 -26.22 -17.21 31.86
CA ALA A 70 -25.34 -16.93 30.73
C ALA A 70 -24.51 -18.18 30.35
N PRO A 71 -23.99 -18.27 29.11
CA PRO A 71 -23.01 -19.29 28.73
C PRO A 71 -21.91 -19.45 29.76
N GLU A 72 -21.44 -20.69 29.98
CA GLU A 72 -20.24 -20.90 30.78
C GLU A 72 -19.04 -20.28 30.08
N GLN A 73 -18.33 -19.42 30.81
CA GLN A 73 -17.20 -18.65 30.32
C GLN A 73 -15.91 -19.25 30.87
N LEU A 74 -15.13 -19.91 30.01
CA LEU A 74 -13.92 -20.65 30.40
C LEU A 74 -12.70 -19.75 30.67
N SER A 75 -12.82 -18.47 30.35
CA SER A 75 -11.79 -17.46 30.55
C SER A 75 -12.43 -16.15 31.05
N PRO A 76 -13.03 -16.12 32.26
CA PRO A 76 -13.70 -14.93 32.80
C PRO A 76 -12.70 -13.76 32.94
N GLY A 77 -13.16 -12.50 32.79
CA GLY A 77 -12.30 -11.31 32.83
C GLY A 77 -12.59 -10.39 34.03
N PRO A 78 -11.79 -9.33 34.26
CA PRO A 78 -10.37 -9.17 33.93
C PRO A 78 -9.45 -9.85 34.96
N TYR A 79 -8.23 -10.19 34.54
CA TYR A 79 -7.18 -10.72 35.40
C TYR A 79 -6.62 -9.60 36.31
N ASP A 80 -6.68 -9.78 37.64
CA ASP A 80 -6.18 -8.82 38.63
C ASP A 80 -5.01 -9.41 39.41
N VAL A 81 -3.78 -9.08 39.02
CA VAL A 81 -2.53 -9.44 39.73
C VAL A 81 -2.43 -8.88 41.17
N GLY A 82 -3.35 -8.00 41.59
CA GLY A 82 -3.45 -7.52 42.96
C GLY A 82 -4.09 -8.53 43.93
N LEU A 83 -4.77 -9.55 43.41
CA LEU A 83 -5.39 -10.64 44.16
C LEU A 83 -4.68 -11.94 43.79
N ALA A 84 -4.15 -12.65 44.78
CA ALA A 84 -3.35 -13.86 44.54
C ALA A 84 -4.15 -14.96 43.81
N GLY A 85 -3.87 -15.16 42.53
CA GLY A 85 -4.32 -16.29 41.71
C GLY A 85 -5.52 -16.03 40.80
N PHE A 86 -5.65 -16.89 39.78
CA PHE A 86 -6.78 -16.90 38.85
C PHE A 86 -8.12 -17.17 39.57
N PRO A 87 -9.25 -16.64 39.06
CA PRO A 87 -10.58 -17.05 39.48
C PRO A 87 -10.74 -18.59 39.42
N ALA A 88 -11.41 -19.17 40.42
CA ALA A 88 -11.53 -20.63 40.58
C ALA A 88 -12.28 -21.34 39.43
N ASP A 89 -12.95 -20.58 38.58
CA ASP A 89 -13.69 -20.97 37.37
C ASP A 89 -12.91 -20.73 36.07
N THR A 90 -11.66 -20.24 36.15
CA THR A 90 -10.81 -20.05 34.96
C THR A 90 -10.24 -21.39 34.50
N TRP A 91 -10.62 -21.81 33.30
CA TRP A 91 -10.07 -22.99 32.63
C TRP A 91 -8.94 -22.61 31.68
N TRP A 92 -9.11 -21.54 30.90
CA TRP A 92 -8.11 -21.03 29.97
C TRP A 92 -7.56 -19.66 30.37
N ALA A 93 -6.25 -19.51 30.20
CA ALA A 93 -5.55 -18.23 30.16
C ALA A 93 -5.16 -17.95 28.70
N VAL A 94 -6.05 -17.26 27.97
CA VAL A 94 -5.86 -16.95 26.56
C VAL A 94 -5.06 -15.66 26.41
N GLN A 95 -3.88 -15.77 25.84
CA GLN A 95 -2.99 -14.66 25.50
C GLN A 95 -3.01 -14.44 23.99
N TYR A 96 -3.27 -13.21 23.56
CA TYR A 96 -3.31 -12.84 22.15
C TYR A 96 -2.37 -11.67 21.86
N ARG A 97 -1.43 -11.85 20.93
CA ARG A 97 -0.52 -10.81 20.41
C ARG A 97 -0.97 -10.39 19.01
N SER A 98 -1.34 -9.11 18.84
CA SER A 98 -1.77 -8.57 17.56
C SER A 98 -0.57 -8.01 16.79
N VAL A 99 0.15 -8.88 16.10
CA VAL A 99 1.43 -8.56 15.42
C VAL A 99 1.32 -8.45 13.89
N GLY A 100 0.15 -8.79 13.33
CA GLY A 100 -0.03 -8.99 11.88
C GLY A 100 0.01 -10.47 11.51
N SER A 101 -0.69 -10.87 10.45
CA SER A 101 -0.86 -12.30 10.13
C SER A 101 0.44 -13.02 9.81
N VAL A 102 1.27 -12.47 8.93
CA VAL A 102 2.53 -13.10 8.51
C VAL A 102 3.55 -13.03 9.64
N ASN A 103 3.59 -11.93 10.41
CA ASN A 103 4.42 -11.85 11.62
C ASN A 103 3.98 -12.89 12.65
N GLY A 104 2.67 -13.09 12.87
CA GLY A 104 2.17 -14.12 13.79
C GLY A 104 2.43 -15.54 13.31
N VAL A 105 2.44 -15.76 11.99
CA VAL A 105 2.90 -17.00 11.37
C VAL A 105 4.40 -17.20 11.58
N GLN A 106 5.20 -16.15 11.45
CA GLN A 106 6.63 -16.19 11.76
C GLN A 106 6.85 -16.49 13.25
N GLU A 107 6.04 -15.91 14.16
CA GLU A 107 6.12 -16.23 15.59
C GLU A 107 5.76 -17.71 15.86
N LEU A 108 4.78 -18.28 15.15
CA LEU A 108 4.46 -19.70 15.22
C LEU A 108 5.61 -20.58 14.70
N PHE A 109 6.35 -20.13 13.69
CA PHE A 109 7.47 -20.91 13.14
C PHE A 109 8.65 -20.95 14.10
N ASP A 110 8.99 -19.78 14.64
CA ASP A 110 10.16 -19.57 15.49
C ASP A 110 9.93 -20.11 16.90
N TRP A 111 8.75 -19.86 17.48
CA TRP A 111 8.43 -20.19 18.88
C TRP A 111 7.23 -21.12 19.06
N GLY A 112 6.70 -21.72 17.99
CA GLY A 112 5.77 -22.85 18.10
C GLY A 112 6.48 -24.18 18.33
N ALA A 113 5.73 -25.22 18.73
CA ALA A 113 6.29 -26.50 19.13
C ALA A 113 7.30 -27.07 18.11
N PRO A 114 8.47 -27.58 18.56
CA PRO A 114 8.88 -27.80 19.95
C PRO A 114 9.61 -26.62 20.60
N ASN A 115 9.68 -25.46 19.95
CA ASN A 115 10.46 -24.31 20.41
C ASN A 115 9.72 -23.51 21.50
N TRP A 116 10.47 -22.68 22.22
CA TRP A 116 10.00 -21.86 23.33
C TRP A 116 10.78 -20.54 23.39
N ALA A 117 10.07 -19.43 23.59
CA ALA A 117 10.67 -18.19 24.03
C ALA A 117 10.86 -18.23 25.56
N VAL A 118 12.07 -17.97 26.06
CA VAL A 118 12.43 -18.22 27.48
C VAL A 118 13.08 -17.04 28.17
N GLY A 119 13.76 -16.18 27.41
CA GLY A 119 14.47 -14.99 27.86
C GLY A 119 13.57 -13.77 28.09
N PRO A 120 14.12 -12.66 28.61
CA PRO A 120 13.44 -11.38 28.56
C PRO A 120 13.23 -10.92 27.11
N GLU A 121 12.35 -9.95 26.91
CA GLU A 121 12.15 -9.31 25.62
C GLU A 121 13.49 -8.87 24.98
N SER A 122 13.76 -9.35 23.76
CA SER A 122 14.91 -9.00 22.92
C SER A 122 14.63 -9.42 21.47
N ASP A 123 15.42 -8.95 20.51
CA ASP A 123 15.32 -9.32 19.08
C ASP A 123 15.53 -10.83 18.81
N GLU A 124 16.15 -11.57 19.75
CA GLU A 124 16.33 -13.04 19.68
C GLU A 124 15.18 -13.81 20.33
N GLU A 125 14.25 -13.12 20.97
CA GLU A 125 13.08 -13.63 21.70
C GLU A 125 11.81 -12.93 21.17
N LEU A 126 10.64 -13.16 21.78
CA LEU A 126 9.41 -12.44 21.40
C LEU A 126 9.51 -10.94 21.76
N PRO A 127 9.53 -9.99 20.80
CA PRO A 127 9.62 -8.55 21.08
C PRO A 127 8.26 -8.00 21.55
N THR A 128 8.19 -6.89 22.26
CA THR A 128 6.90 -6.21 22.53
C THR A 128 6.51 -5.25 21.41
N GLU A 129 7.50 -4.67 20.74
CA GLU A 129 7.32 -3.71 19.64
C GLU A 129 6.59 -4.28 18.43
N ASP A 130 6.64 -5.60 18.25
CA ASP A 130 5.91 -6.32 17.22
C ASP A 130 4.40 -6.33 17.44
N ALA A 131 3.92 -6.15 18.68
CA ALA A 131 2.49 -6.13 19.00
C ALA A 131 1.83 -4.79 18.63
N THR A 132 1.88 -4.46 17.34
CA THR A 132 1.55 -3.15 16.77
C THR A 132 0.13 -2.66 17.09
N ASP A 133 -0.87 -3.56 17.10
CA ASP A 133 -2.26 -3.26 17.46
C ASP A 133 -2.63 -3.72 18.90
N GLY A 134 -1.59 -4.02 19.71
CA GLY A 134 -1.64 -4.36 21.13
C GLY A 134 -1.62 -5.86 21.45
N ALA A 135 -1.52 -6.19 22.74
CA ALA A 135 -1.56 -7.56 23.24
C ALA A 135 -2.48 -7.70 24.47
N PHE A 136 -3.13 -8.86 24.60
CA PHE A 136 -4.27 -9.07 25.50
C PHE A 136 -4.20 -10.41 26.22
N GLN A 137 -4.61 -10.45 27.49
CA GLN A 137 -4.83 -11.68 28.24
C GLN A 137 -6.26 -11.66 28.79
N ASN A 138 -7.07 -12.67 28.45
CA ASN A 138 -8.46 -12.79 28.88
C ASN A 138 -9.22 -11.45 28.71
N ARG A 139 -9.00 -10.79 27.55
CA ARG A 139 -9.55 -9.47 27.13
C ARG A 139 -8.95 -8.24 27.85
N THR A 140 -8.00 -8.43 28.76
CA THR A 140 -7.27 -7.35 29.45
C THR A 140 -6.03 -6.98 28.63
N VAL A 141 -5.92 -5.72 28.23
CA VAL A 141 -4.75 -5.23 27.48
C VAL A 141 -3.52 -5.19 28.38
N TYR A 142 -2.39 -5.72 27.90
CA TYR A 142 -1.10 -5.66 28.59
C TYR A 142 -0.01 -4.96 27.75
N VAL A 143 -0.17 -4.86 26.42
CA VAL A 143 0.64 -3.99 25.53
C VAL A 143 -0.30 -3.13 24.67
N GLN A 144 0.00 -1.84 24.51
CA GLN A 144 -0.79 -0.92 23.67
C GLN A 144 -0.07 -0.49 22.39
N PRO A 145 -0.80 -0.20 21.30
CA PRO A 145 -0.29 0.51 20.13
C PRO A 145 0.25 1.87 20.58
N SER A 146 1.46 2.27 20.19
CA SER A 146 2.11 3.56 20.48
C SER A 146 2.74 3.81 21.86
N ASN A 147 2.61 2.89 22.83
CA ASN A 147 3.33 3.02 24.11
C ASN A 147 3.61 1.63 24.71
N PRO A 148 4.81 1.05 24.50
CA PRO A 148 5.18 -0.24 25.12
C PRO A 148 5.41 -0.12 26.64
N GLY A 149 5.25 1.08 27.22
CA GLY A 149 5.27 1.28 28.67
C GLY A 149 4.01 0.80 29.39
N PRO A 150 4.09 0.54 30.71
CA PRO A 150 2.96 0.06 31.49
C PRO A 150 1.88 1.14 31.66
N GLN A 151 0.86 1.21 30.79
CA GLN A 151 -0.26 2.16 30.96
C GLN A 151 -1.65 1.65 30.53
N GLY A 152 -2.56 1.67 31.52
CA GLY A 152 -4.00 1.44 31.54
C GLY A 152 -4.44 1.44 33.02
N PRO A 153 -5.74 1.53 33.40
CA PRO A 153 -6.16 1.52 34.80
C PRO A 153 -5.73 0.26 35.59
N ILE A 154 -5.23 -0.75 34.86
CA ILE A 154 -4.66 -2.02 35.33
C ILE A 154 -3.25 -2.20 34.71
N GLY A 155 -2.37 -1.20 34.82
CA GLY A 155 -0.96 -1.27 34.38
C GLY A 155 -0.09 -2.23 35.20
N SER A 156 -0.67 -3.29 35.75
CA SER A 156 -0.05 -4.22 36.70
C SER A 156 0.28 -5.59 36.10
N ILE A 157 -0.33 -6.00 34.98
CA ILE A 157 -0.14 -7.34 34.39
C ILE A 157 0.99 -7.43 33.34
N PHE A 158 1.53 -6.29 32.88
CA PHE A 158 2.70 -6.22 31.98
C PHE A 158 3.98 -6.67 32.71
N LEU A 159 4.75 -7.59 32.11
CA LEU A 159 5.95 -8.15 32.72
C LEU A 159 7.15 -8.16 31.76
N LEU A 160 7.92 -7.07 31.71
CA LEU A 160 9.11 -6.90 30.85
C LEU A 160 10.15 -8.04 30.95
N ALA A 161 10.21 -8.74 32.08
CA ALA A 161 11.13 -9.87 32.26
C ALA A 161 10.74 -11.12 31.45
N ASN A 162 9.51 -11.18 30.94
CA ASN A 162 8.99 -12.28 30.14
C ASN A 162 9.08 -11.94 28.64
N PRO A 163 9.19 -12.96 27.77
CA PRO A 163 9.09 -12.75 26.34
C PRO A 163 7.78 -12.03 26.00
N GLY A 164 7.87 -11.01 25.15
CA GLY A 164 6.70 -10.26 24.72
C GLY A 164 5.94 -9.52 25.80
N ALA A 165 6.58 -9.29 26.96
CA ALA A 165 5.98 -8.79 28.19
C ALA A 165 4.74 -9.57 28.67
N ALA A 166 4.65 -10.86 28.30
CA ALA A 166 3.54 -11.74 28.59
C ALA A 166 3.24 -11.81 30.11
N PRO A 167 1.96 -11.70 30.54
CA PRO A 167 1.61 -11.82 31.96
C PRO A 167 1.78 -13.23 32.53
N THR A 168 1.61 -14.25 31.69
CA THR A 168 1.64 -15.67 32.07
C THR A 168 2.56 -16.46 31.14
N ARG A 169 3.13 -17.55 31.66
CA ARG A 169 4.02 -18.49 30.95
C ARG A 169 3.55 -19.93 31.15
N SER A 170 3.93 -20.83 30.26
CA SER A 170 3.67 -22.28 30.40
C SER A 170 4.89 -23.00 31.00
N PHE A 171 4.70 -24.22 31.54
CA PHE A 171 5.76 -25.06 32.11
C PHE A 171 6.29 -26.09 31.11
N GLN A 172 7.58 -26.00 30.76
CA GLN A 172 8.21 -26.80 29.69
C GLN A 172 8.31 -28.32 29.92
N THR A 173 8.01 -28.84 31.12
CA THR A 173 8.44 -30.20 31.54
C THR A 173 7.35 -31.16 31.98
N THR A 174 6.07 -30.76 31.97
CA THR A 174 5.00 -31.68 32.37
C THR A 174 4.44 -32.39 31.15
N VAL A 175 4.22 -33.70 31.25
CA VAL A 175 3.34 -34.45 30.35
C VAL A 175 1.93 -33.87 30.59
N GLY A 176 1.57 -32.83 29.81
CA GLY A 176 0.45 -31.89 30.03
C GLY A 176 0.88 -30.43 30.28
N GLY A 177 1.95 -29.96 29.62
CA GLY A 177 2.83 -28.81 29.95
C GLY A 177 2.29 -27.38 29.91
N ASP A 178 0.99 -27.14 29.98
CA ASP A 178 0.45 -25.79 29.73
C ASP A 178 -0.22 -25.13 30.93
N LEU A 179 0.08 -25.62 32.15
CA LEU A 179 -0.36 -24.93 33.37
C LEU A 179 0.19 -23.51 33.42
N ALA A 180 -0.69 -22.53 33.64
CA ALA A 180 -0.31 -21.14 33.77
C ALA A 180 0.59 -20.97 34.99
N TYR A 181 1.81 -20.49 34.74
CA TYR A 181 2.65 -19.92 35.76
C TYR A 181 2.34 -18.42 35.84
N GLU A 182 1.68 -18.01 36.92
CA GLU A 182 1.59 -16.61 37.32
C GLU A 182 3.02 -16.10 37.58
N ALA A 183 3.58 -15.40 36.61
CA ALA A 183 4.98 -15.06 36.64
C ALA A 183 5.24 -14.01 37.73
N THR A 184 5.89 -14.42 38.83
CA THR A 184 6.62 -13.48 39.68
C THR A 184 7.66 -12.73 38.82
N ARG A 185 8.13 -11.55 39.26
CA ARG A 185 9.12 -10.69 38.54
C ARG A 185 10.49 -11.36 38.27
N THR A 186 10.60 -12.68 38.40
CA THR A 186 11.81 -13.48 38.22
C THR A 186 11.53 -14.67 37.31
N ASN A 187 12.35 -14.84 36.28
CA ASN A 187 12.30 -15.98 35.34
C ASN A 187 12.50 -17.30 36.10
N ALA A 188 11.44 -18.08 36.23
CA ALA A 188 11.53 -19.43 36.78
C ALA A 188 12.23 -20.35 35.77
N ALA A 189 13.11 -21.22 36.26
CA ALA A 189 13.71 -22.26 35.42
C ALA A 189 12.60 -23.19 34.91
N ASN A 190 12.62 -23.53 33.61
CA ASN A 190 11.67 -24.43 32.93
C ASN A 190 10.28 -23.85 32.63
N THR A 191 10.13 -22.53 32.50
CA THR A 191 8.91 -21.91 31.95
C THR A 191 9.23 -21.16 30.67
N GLY A 192 8.22 -20.88 29.83
CA GLY A 192 8.41 -20.16 28.57
C GLY A 192 7.08 -19.78 27.92
N ILE A 193 7.17 -19.13 26.76
CA ILE A 193 6.04 -18.90 25.85
C ILE A 193 6.24 -19.80 24.63
N GLN A 194 5.22 -20.57 24.28
CA GLN A 194 5.14 -21.30 23.03
C GLN A 194 3.92 -20.78 22.29
N ILE A 195 4.08 -20.37 21.04
CA ILE A 195 2.95 -19.92 20.22
C ILE A 195 2.19 -21.16 19.74
N ASP A 196 0.94 -21.30 20.15
CA ASP A 196 0.11 -22.47 19.84
C ASP A 196 -0.66 -22.28 18.52
N ILE A 197 -1.10 -21.05 18.27
CA ILE A 197 -2.01 -20.70 17.19
C ILE A 197 -1.54 -19.42 16.49
N ALA A 198 -1.35 -19.49 15.18
CA ALA A 198 -1.26 -18.29 14.34
C ALA A 198 -2.65 -17.99 13.75
N VAL A 199 -3.21 -16.83 14.06
CA VAL A 199 -4.43 -16.37 13.42
C VAL A 199 -4.05 -15.50 12.23
N THR A 200 -4.67 -15.75 11.08
CA THR A 200 -4.32 -15.07 9.82
C THR A 200 -5.57 -14.59 9.08
N ASP A 201 -5.50 -13.42 8.44
CA ASP A 201 -6.60 -12.92 7.60
C ASP A 201 -6.68 -13.66 6.25
N VAL A 202 -5.72 -14.54 5.99
CA VAL A 202 -5.56 -15.36 4.78
C VAL A 202 -5.05 -16.75 5.17
N PRO A 203 -5.18 -17.78 4.32
CA PRO A 203 -4.53 -19.08 4.53
C PRO A 203 -3.02 -18.94 4.81
N ILE A 204 -2.41 -19.80 5.63
CA ILE A 204 -0.96 -19.75 5.85
C ILE A 204 -0.19 -19.90 4.54
N ARG A 205 -0.72 -20.66 3.58
CA ARG A 205 -0.15 -20.74 2.23
C ARG A 205 0.03 -19.38 1.55
N TRP A 206 -0.83 -18.41 1.82
CA TRP A 206 -0.74 -17.06 1.26
C TRP A 206 0.20 -16.16 2.06
N ALA A 207 0.57 -16.58 3.28
CA ALA A 207 1.43 -15.85 4.20
C ALA A 207 2.92 -16.22 4.10
N VAL A 208 3.26 -17.27 3.35
CA VAL A 208 4.63 -17.79 3.28
C VAL A 208 5.23 -17.68 1.89
N ARG A 209 6.52 -17.38 1.81
CA ARG A 209 7.25 -17.32 0.54
C ARG A 209 7.69 -18.70 0.07
N VAL A 210 7.79 -18.88 -1.25
CA VAL A 210 8.46 -20.02 -1.88
C VAL A 210 9.70 -19.48 -2.60
N PRO A 211 10.86 -19.47 -1.92
CA PRO A 211 12.03 -18.74 -2.40
C PRO A 211 12.55 -19.33 -3.72
N VAL A 212 13.07 -18.44 -4.56
CA VAL A 212 13.97 -18.78 -5.67
C VAL A 212 15.39 -19.02 -5.15
N ALA A 213 16.30 -19.50 -6.02
CA ALA A 213 17.74 -19.51 -5.75
C ALA A 213 18.25 -18.09 -5.31
N PRO A 214 19.49 -17.94 -4.78
CA PRO A 214 19.91 -16.76 -4.02
C PRO A 214 19.56 -15.39 -4.64
N ARG A 215 19.26 -14.42 -3.76
CA ARG A 215 18.87 -13.03 -4.05
C ARG A 215 19.66 -12.42 -5.24
N GLY A 216 18.94 -11.87 -6.21
CA GLY A 216 19.52 -11.17 -7.38
C GLY A 216 19.47 -11.92 -8.71
N GLN A 217 18.92 -13.13 -8.75
CA GLN A 217 18.73 -13.91 -9.99
C GLN A 217 17.33 -14.54 -10.07
N SER A 218 16.27 -13.73 -10.05
CA SER A 218 14.89 -14.23 -10.08
C SER A 218 14.22 -14.02 -11.43
N VAL A 219 14.51 -14.86 -12.42
CA VAL A 219 13.60 -15.01 -13.57
C VAL A 219 12.23 -15.56 -13.15
N ASP A 220 12.13 -16.12 -11.94
CA ASP A 220 10.92 -16.74 -11.42
C ASP A 220 10.14 -15.89 -10.40
N ALA A 221 10.69 -14.84 -9.79
CA ALA A 221 9.90 -13.97 -8.90
C ALA A 221 9.26 -12.84 -9.70
N ASP A 222 7.94 -12.70 -9.61
CA ASP A 222 7.20 -11.65 -10.32
C ASP A 222 5.94 -11.25 -9.56
N PHE A 223 5.32 -10.14 -9.96
CA PHE A 223 4.18 -9.55 -9.26
C PHE A 223 2.91 -10.38 -9.33
N ASP A 224 2.78 -11.32 -10.27
CA ASP A 224 1.56 -12.11 -10.52
C ASP A 224 1.71 -13.58 -10.06
N ARG A 225 2.71 -13.87 -9.23
CA ARG A 225 2.93 -15.23 -8.72
C ARG A 225 1.81 -15.63 -7.75
N ASN A 226 1.29 -16.83 -7.97
CA ASN A 226 0.25 -17.42 -7.13
C ASN A 226 0.83 -18.12 -5.87
N PRO A 227 0.06 -18.20 -4.76
CA PRO A 227 0.48 -18.86 -3.54
C PRO A 227 0.96 -20.30 -3.70
N GLY A 228 2.21 -20.54 -3.33
CA GLY A 228 2.86 -21.86 -3.41
C GLY A 228 3.58 -22.15 -4.72
N LEU A 229 3.62 -21.21 -5.68
CA LEU A 229 4.51 -21.27 -6.83
C LEU A 229 5.89 -20.72 -6.48
N ILE A 230 6.94 -21.22 -7.13
CA ILE A 230 8.31 -20.69 -7.00
C ILE A 230 8.31 -19.19 -7.33
N GLY A 231 8.99 -18.39 -6.50
CA GLY A 231 9.05 -16.94 -6.63
C GLY A 231 7.99 -16.18 -5.84
N TYR A 232 6.93 -16.85 -5.37
CA TYR A 232 5.90 -16.22 -4.53
C TYR A 232 6.50 -15.68 -3.22
N GLY A 233 6.13 -14.46 -2.84
CA GLY A 233 6.59 -13.79 -1.62
C GLY A 233 8.06 -13.36 -1.64
N SER A 234 8.67 -13.26 -2.82
CA SER A 234 10.12 -13.09 -3.00
C SER A 234 10.53 -11.88 -3.85
N ASN A 235 9.84 -10.74 -3.71
CA ASN A 235 10.23 -9.48 -4.37
C ASN A 235 11.68 -9.08 -4.04
N PRO A 236 12.57 -8.90 -5.04
CA PRO A 236 13.94 -8.50 -4.81
C PRO A 236 14.13 -7.01 -4.47
N ARG A 237 13.14 -6.16 -4.76
CA ARG A 237 13.21 -4.70 -4.55
C ARG A 237 13.24 -4.39 -3.05
N THR A 238 14.06 -3.41 -2.68
CA THR A 238 14.04 -2.77 -1.36
C THR A 238 13.54 -1.35 -1.46
N THR A 239 13.15 -0.78 -0.33
CA THR A 239 12.71 0.61 -0.28
C THR A 239 13.86 1.60 -0.43
N VAL A 240 13.50 2.84 -0.78
CA VAL A 240 14.36 4.03 -0.80
C VAL A 240 13.86 5.06 0.22
N ASN A 241 14.70 6.00 0.62
CA ASN A 241 14.30 7.18 1.40
C ASN A 241 13.59 8.19 0.48
N LYS A 242 13.01 9.25 1.06
CA LYS A 242 12.31 10.31 0.30
C LYS A 242 13.19 11.06 -0.69
N ASP A 243 14.49 11.05 -0.49
CA ASP A 243 15.50 11.63 -1.37
C ASP A 243 16.04 10.64 -2.41
N GLY A 244 15.42 9.46 -2.53
CA GLY A 244 15.81 8.40 -3.46
C GLY A 244 17.01 7.55 -3.01
N THR A 245 17.67 7.87 -1.90
CA THR A 245 18.79 7.06 -1.40
C THR A 245 18.32 5.67 -0.93
N PRO A 246 19.14 4.61 -1.04
CA PRO A 246 18.75 3.28 -0.56
C PRO A 246 18.39 3.28 0.94
N ASN A 247 17.21 2.73 1.30
CA ASN A 247 16.80 2.52 2.69
C ASN A 247 17.03 1.06 3.12
N GLY A 248 16.73 0.11 2.24
CA GLY A 248 17.09 -1.30 2.40
C GLY A 248 16.03 -2.18 3.08
N PHE A 249 14.86 -1.64 3.44
CA PHE A 249 13.73 -2.45 3.92
C PHE A 249 13.21 -3.36 2.80
N ASP A 250 12.95 -4.64 3.12
CA ASP A 250 12.44 -5.63 2.18
C ASP A 250 10.94 -5.94 2.42
N HIS A 251 10.32 -6.62 1.46
CA HIS A 251 8.89 -6.94 1.47
C HIS A 251 8.62 -8.44 1.50
N LEU A 252 9.56 -9.22 2.02
CA LEU A 252 9.48 -10.67 1.93
C LEU A 252 8.34 -11.21 2.81
N LEU A 253 7.72 -12.30 2.38
CA LEU A 253 6.78 -13.06 3.20
C LEU A 253 7.52 -14.01 4.15
N ALA A 254 6.80 -14.56 5.15
CA ALA A 254 7.38 -15.43 6.17
C ALA A 254 8.11 -16.63 5.56
N ASN A 255 9.22 -17.01 6.19
CA ASN A 255 10.04 -18.12 5.74
C ASN A 255 9.66 -19.39 6.49
N LEU A 256 9.17 -20.41 5.77
CA LEU A 256 8.79 -21.70 6.37
C LEU A 256 9.94 -22.36 7.15
N GLY A 257 11.19 -22.11 6.79
CA GLY A 257 12.34 -22.73 7.45
C GLY A 257 12.27 -24.26 7.39
N VAL A 258 12.17 -24.91 8.55
CA VAL A 258 12.03 -26.37 8.67
C VAL A 258 10.57 -26.85 8.67
N ARG A 259 9.60 -25.93 8.67
CA ARG A 259 8.16 -26.25 8.68
C ARG A 259 7.67 -26.63 7.29
N ASN A 260 6.52 -27.30 7.26
CA ASN A 260 5.86 -27.66 6.01
C ASN A 260 4.35 -27.42 6.12
N LEU A 261 3.74 -27.04 5.00
CA LEU A 261 2.28 -26.95 4.90
C LEU A 261 1.67 -28.34 4.88
N ASN A 262 0.45 -28.49 5.41
CA ASN A 262 -0.36 -29.71 5.29
C ASN A 262 -0.82 -29.91 3.84
N LEU A 263 0.09 -30.45 3.02
CA LEU A 263 -0.16 -30.95 1.69
C LEU A 263 0.05 -32.46 1.74
N PRO A 264 -0.99 -33.29 1.51
CA PRO A 264 -0.85 -34.74 1.59
C PRO A 264 0.34 -35.24 0.75
N PRO A 265 1.17 -36.17 1.27
CA PRO A 265 0.97 -36.97 2.49
C PRO A 265 1.62 -36.39 3.76
N ASN A 266 1.95 -35.09 3.80
CA ASN A 266 2.70 -34.51 4.91
C ASN A 266 1.86 -34.45 6.19
N ASP A 267 2.20 -35.30 7.16
CA ASP A 267 1.71 -35.26 8.53
C ASP A 267 2.86 -35.68 9.46
N ASP A 268 3.49 -34.68 10.04
CA ASP A 268 4.54 -34.82 11.03
C ASP A 268 4.49 -33.67 12.06
N SER A 269 5.44 -33.69 13.01
CA SER A 269 5.53 -32.67 14.07
C SER A 269 5.90 -31.26 13.58
N ASN A 270 6.16 -31.05 12.29
CA ASN A 270 6.46 -29.76 11.66
C ASN A 270 5.34 -29.28 10.73
N THR A 271 4.30 -30.09 10.58
CA THR A 271 3.20 -29.84 9.66
C THR A 271 2.26 -28.79 10.23
N ILE A 272 2.00 -27.76 9.42
CA ILE A 272 1.07 -26.68 9.74
C ILE A 272 -0.31 -27.00 9.16
N PHE A 273 -1.32 -26.99 10.01
CA PHE A 273 -2.72 -27.19 9.66
C PHE A 273 -3.45 -25.84 9.64
N ASP A 274 -4.17 -25.57 8.54
CA ASP A 274 -5.03 -24.40 8.38
C ASP A 274 -6.50 -24.78 8.63
N TYR A 275 -7.20 -24.02 9.46
CA TYR A 275 -8.65 -24.13 9.65
C TYR A 275 -9.34 -22.85 9.15
N TYR A 276 -10.03 -22.95 8.02
CA TYR A 276 -10.77 -21.83 7.43
C TYR A 276 -12.07 -21.59 8.17
N VAL A 277 -12.14 -20.48 8.91
CA VAL A 277 -13.29 -20.16 9.78
C VAL A 277 -14.11 -18.99 9.27
N ALA A 278 -13.55 -18.16 8.39
CA ALA A 278 -14.16 -16.91 7.98
C ALA A 278 -13.74 -16.49 6.56
N TRP A 279 -14.53 -15.62 5.94
CA TRP A 279 -14.16 -14.80 4.79
C TRP A 279 -14.16 -13.34 5.20
N ALA A 280 -12.98 -12.72 5.16
CA ALA A 280 -12.75 -11.33 5.48
C ALA A 280 -12.79 -10.48 4.19
N PRO A 281 -13.85 -9.71 3.92
CA PRO A 281 -13.85 -8.76 2.81
C PRO A 281 -12.83 -7.66 3.08
N ILE A 282 -12.14 -7.18 2.04
CA ILE A 282 -11.16 -6.10 2.15
C ILE A 282 -11.47 -5.07 1.07
N ALA A 283 -11.76 -3.85 1.48
CA ALA A 283 -12.22 -2.81 0.58
C ALA A 283 -11.13 -1.76 0.34
N PRO A 284 -10.91 -1.34 -0.92
CA PRO A 284 -10.11 -0.15 -1.19
C PRO A 284 -10.81 1.08 -0.62
N ILE A 285 -10.09 1.82 0.20
CA ILE A 285 -10.53 3.06 0.83
C ILE A 285 -9.80 4.23 0.20
N THR A 286 -10.47 5.37 0.07
CA THR A 286 -9.92 6.56 -0.56
C THR A 286 -10.20 7.80 0.25
N ASN A 287 -9.25 8.75 0.22
CA ASN A 287 -9.52 10.11 0.63
C ASN A 287 -10.40 10.81 -0.43
N PHE A 288 -11.34 11.64 0.03
CA PHE A 288 -12.18 12.44 -0.88
C PHE A 288 -11.36 13.33 -1.82
N GLY A 289 -10.15 13.74 -1.41
CA GLY A 289 -9.21 14.54 -2.21
C GLY A 289 -8.75 13.92 -3.51
N THR A 290 -8.82 12.59 -3.62
CA THR A 290 -8.53 11.90 -4.89
C THR A 290 -9.57 12.23 -5.95
N GLY A 291 -10.81 12.56 -5.57
CA GLY A 291 -11.94 12.74 -6.49
C GLY A 291 -12.48 11.43 -7.09
N MET A 292 -11.96 10.26 -6.69
CA MET A 292 -12.36 8.99 -7.27
C MET A 292 -13.49 8.31 -6.50
N GLN A 293 -14.37 7.66 -7.26
CA GLN A 293 -15.51 6.90 -6.72
C GLN A 293 -15.46 5.42 -7.11
N ASN A 294 -14.81 5.15 -8.25
CA ASN A 294 -14.80 3.89 -8.96
C ASN A 294 -13.38 3.60 -9.42
N ILE A 295 -12.98 2.33 -9.41
CA ILE A 295 -11.67 1.90 -9.88
C ILE A 295 -11.74 0.49 -10.47
N ALA A 296 -10.98 0.25 -11.54
CA ALA A 296 -10.81 -1.10 -12.07
C ALA A 296 -9.87 -1.91 -11.19
N MET A 297 -10.08 -3.22 -11.10
CA MET A 297 -9.18 -4.10 -10.36
C MET A 297 -7.78 -4.12 -11.00
N SER A 298 -7.70 -4.04 -12.33
CA SER A 298 -6.44 -3.83 -13.06
C SER A 298 -5.70 -2.55 -12.64
N ASN A 299 -6.43 -1.45 -12.40
CA ASN A 299 -5.87 -0.20 -11.92
C ASN A 299 -5.42 -0.27 -10.45
N LEU A 300 -6.14 -1.00 -9.60
CA LEU A 300 -5.69 -1.28 -8.24
C LEU A 300 -4.39 -2.08 -8.25
N ARG A 301 -4.35 -3.18 -9.04
CA ARG A 301 -3.12 -3.96 -9.23
C ARG A 301 -1.97 -3.06 -9.67
N HIS A 302 -2.16 -2.29 -10.74
CA HIS A 302 -1.15 -1.41 -11.29
C HIS A 302 -0.65 -0.37 -10.27
N LEU A 303 -1.55 0.28 -9.53
CA LEU A 303 -1.22 1.24 -8.47
C LEU A 303 -0.38 0.62 -7.36
N PHE A 304 -0.79 -0.53 -6.82
CA PHE A 304 -0.11 -1.10 -5.68
C PHE A 304 1.23 -1.76 -6.03
N VAL A 305 1.52 -2.03 -7.31
CA VAL A 305 2.83 -2.57 -7.75
C VAL A 305 3.79 -1.52 -8.31
N THR A 306 3.26 -0.43 -8.90
CA THR A 306 4.08 0.62 -9.54
C THR A 306 4.15 1.93 -8.75
N GLY A 307 3.17 2.19 -7.87
CA GLY A 307 2.97 3.49 -7.23
C GLY A 307 2.07 4.46 -8.02
N ARG A 308 1.66 4.15 -9.27
CA ARG A 308 0.76 5.03 -10.05
C ARG A 308 -0.36 4.27 -10.74
N LEU A 309 -1.37 4.97 -11.23
CA LEU A 309 -2.39 4.37 -12.08
C LEU A 309 -1.85 4.08 -13.49
N ASN A 310 -2.51 3.20 -14.23
CA ASN A 310 -2.15 2.89 -15.63
C ASN A 310 -2.34 4.09 -16.58
N THR A 311 -3.08 5.11 -16.15
CA THR A 311 -3.19 6.40 -16.82
C THR A 311 -1.99 7.31 -16.56
N GLY A 312 -1.03 6.87 -15.75
CA GLY A 312 0.11 7.65 -15.27
C GLY A 312 -0.21 8.55 -14.07
N GLU A 313 -1.49 8.69 -13.68
CA GLU A 313 -1.87 9.54 -12.54
C GLU A 313 -1.20 9.05 -11.25
N ASN A 314 -0.47 9.95 -10.60
CA ASN A 314 0.32 9.71 -9.41
C ASN A 314 -0.53 9.99 -8.16
N LEU A 315 -1.18 8.94 -7.68
CA LEU A 315 -1.93 8.94 -6.44
C LEU A 315 -1.14 8.18 -5.39
N MET A 316 -1.39 8.44 -4.12
CA MET A 316 -0.57 7.87 -3.07
C MET A 316 -1.09 6.53 -2.60
N ALA A 317 -0.38 5.45 -2.93
CA ALA A 317 -0.67 4.08 -2.52
C ALA A 317 -0.20 3.83 -1.07
N VAL A 318 -1.13 3.90 -0.12
CA VAL A 318 -0.86 3.65 1.31
C VAL A 318 -0.88 2.15 1.59
N THR A 319 0.29 1.58 1.90
CA THR A 319 0.45 0.13 2.10
C THR A 319 0.69 -0.25 3.56
N ARG A 320 0.28 -1.47 3.91
CA ARG A 320 0.77 -2.17 5.12
C ARG A 320 2.11 -2.81 4.84
N ASP A 321 2.84 -3.16 5.89
CA ASP A 321 3.98 -4.06 5.80
C ASP A 321 3.57 -5.45 5.24
N SER A 322 4.52 -6.18 4.63
CA SER A 322 4.29 -7.54 4.11
C SER A 322 3.87 -8.52 5.20
N GLY A 323 4.08 -8.17 6.48
CA GLY A 323 3.58 -8.84 7.68
C GLY A 323 2.04 -8.90 7.80
N SER A 324 1.30 -8.08 7.03
CA SER A 324 -0.15 -7.90 7.15
C SER A 324 -0.97 -8.91 6.34
N GLY A 325 -1.88 -9.63 7.01
CA GLY A 325 -2.85 -10.49 6.30
C GLY A 325 -3.87 -9.70 5.47
N THR A 326 -4.20 -8.47 5.89
CA THR A 326 -5.04 -7.58 5.08
C THR A 326 -4.35 -7.20 3.76
N ARG A 327 -3.03 -6.94 3.79
CA ARG A 327 -2.23 -6.78 2.55
C ARG A 327 -2.28 -8.04 1.71
N ASN A 328 -2.07 -9.21 2.32
CA ASN A 328 -2.03 -10.46 1.59
C ASN A 328 -3.37 -10.80 0.94
N GLY A 329 -4.49 -10.59 1.63
CA GLY A 329 -5.82 -10.85 1.09
C GLY A 329 -6.14 -9.90 -0.06
N PHE A 330 -5.90 -8.60 0.15
CA PHE A 330 -6.08 -7.58 -0.88
C PHE A 330 -5.26 -7.90 -2.13
N ASN A 331 -3.93 -8.05 -1.98
CA ASN A 331 -3.03 -8.26 -3.10
C ASN A 331 -3.34 -9.58 -3.84
N ASN A 332 -3.49 -10.70 -3.14
CA ASN A 332 -3.77 -11.98 -3.79
C ASN A 332 -5.08 -11.92 -4.62
N THR A 333 -6.12 -11.29 -4.08
CA THR A 333 -7.42 -11.15 -4.78
C THR A 333 -7.48 -9.98 -5.76
N THR A 334 -6.38 -9.26 -5.96
CA THR A 334 -6.16 -8.32 -7.07
C THR A 334 -5.03 -8.80 -8.00
N ASP A 335 -4.78 -10.11 -8.04
CA ASP A 335 -3.75 -10.73 -8.89
C ASP A 335 -2.34 -10.15 -8.64
N THR A 336 -2.01 -9.99 -7.36
CA THR A 336 -0.75 -9.40 -6.89
C THR A 336 -0.13 -10.29 -5.81
N ASP A 337 1.10 -10.74 -6.03
CA ASP A 337 1.97 -11.30 -5.01
C ASP A 337 2.13 -10.24 -3.90
N PRO A 338 1.82 -10.56 -2.64
CA PRO A 338 1.85 -9.57 -1.59
C PRO A 338 3.19 -8.89 -1.37
N SER A 339 4.32 -9.54 -1.67
CA SER A 339 5.66 -8.95 -1.60
C SER A 339 5.90 -7.86 -2.65
N TRP A 340 5.12 -7.86 -3.75
CA TRP A 340 5.19 -6.86 -4.82
C TRP A 340 4.21 -5.70 -4.66
N GLY A 341 3.20 -5.82 -3.79
CA GLY A 341 2.26 -4.74 -3.47
C GLY A 341 2.89 -3.66 -2.58
N VAL A 342 3.92 -2.97 -3.07
CA VAL A 342 4.77 -2.02 -2.35
C VAL A 342 4.30 -0.56 -2.44
N GLY A 343 3.43 -0.26 -3.40
CA GLY A 343 2.97 1.10 -3.70
C GLY A 343 4.15 2.02 -4.02
N GLU A 344 4.24 3.13 -3.29
CA GLU A 344 5.33 4.12 -3.38
C GLU A 344 6.73 3.55 -3.14
N ASN A 345 6.86 2.46 -2.38
CA ASN A 345 8.14 1.87 -1.98
C ASN A 345 9.14 2.84 -1.29
N VAL A 346 8.63 3.85 -0.59
CA VAL A 346 9.43 4.86 0.15
C VAL A 346 9.34 4.65 1.66
N GLY A 347 10.49 4.76 2.33
CA GLY A 347 10.65 4.68 3.78
C GLY A 347 10.89 3.25 4.31
N GLY A 348 11.05 3.14 5.63
CA GLY A 348 11.10 1.86 6.33
C GLY A 348 9.76 1.50 6.98
N PHE A 349 9.78 0.51 7.88
CA PHE A 349 8.62 0.16 8.70
C PHE A 349 8.10 1.36 9.50
N ALA A 350 6.82 1.72 9.30
CA ALA A 350 6.20 2.91 9.85
C ALA A 350 5.14 2.56 10.90
N ASN A 351 5.46 2.79 12.17
CA ASN A 351 4.58 2.53 13.31
C ASN A 351 4.47 3.72 14.28
N SER A 352 5.08 4.86 13.94
CA SER A 352 4.97 6.06 14.78
C SER A 352 3.82 6.95 14.30
N THR A 353 3.19 7.67 15.23
CA THR A 353 2.13 8.63 14.89
C THR A 353 2.60 9.68 13.86
N PRO A 354 3.79 10.31 14.01
CA PRO A 354 4.31 11.26 13.00
C PRO A 354 4.32 10.73 11.57
N ASP A 355 4.61 9.44 11.36
CA ASP A 355 4.68 8.84 10.01
C ASP A 355 3.32 8.80 9.30
N THR A 356 2.22 8.98 10.04
CA THR A 356 0.83 8.94 9.54
C THR A 356 0.21 10.33 9.33
N LEU A 357 0.93 11.40 9.67
CA LEU A 357 0.46 12.78 9.60
C LEU A 357 1.15 13.50 8.44
N ALA A 358 0.46 14.48 7.84
CA ALA A 358 1.11 15.37 6.88
C ALA A 358 2.22 16.16 7.60
N GLY A 359 3.44 16.11 7.08
CA GLY A 359 4.60 16.60 7.81
C GLY A 359 5.94 16.08 7.31
N PRO A 360 7.06 16.61 7.83
CA PRO A 360 8.40 16.17 7.45
C PRO A 360 8.64 14.67 7.67
N SER A 361 8.05 14.09 8.72
CA SER A 361 8.21 12.66 9.06
C SER A 361 7.28 11.72 8.29
N PHE A 362 6.39 12.26 7.44
CA PHE A 362 5.39 11.47 6.72
C PHE A 362 6.02 10.27 5.98
N ILE A 363 5.42 9.10 6.02
CA ILE A 363 5.83 7.97 5.17
C ILE A 363 4.56 7.42 4.51
N PRO A 364 4.50 7.16 3.21
CA PRO A 364 3.26 6.69 2.59
C PRO A 364 2.96 5.22 2.91
N GLY A 365 3.97 4.35 2.91
CA GLY A 365 3.80 2.90 2.99
C GLY A 365 4.25 2.25 4.31
N GLN A 366 4.30 0.92 4.27
CA GLN A 366 4.86 0.03 5.30
C GLN A 366 4.28 0.23 6.70
N LYS A 367 2.96 0.45 6.76
CA LYS A 367 2.25 0.66 8.03
C LYS A 367 2.14 -0.64 8.82
N GLY A 368 2.65 -0.65 10.05
CA GLY A 368 2.63 -1.84 10.91
C GLY A 368 1.24 -2.27 11.40
N GLY A 369 0.25 -1.36 11.37
CA GLY A 369 -1.10 -1.60 11.90
C GLY A 369 -2.21 -1.09 10.97
N GLY A 370 -3.40 -1.68 11.05
CA GLY A 370 -4.55 -1.26 10.23
C GLY A 370 -4.96 0.18 10.55
N SER A 371 -4.91 0.54 11.83
CA SER A 371 -5.20 1.88 12.33
C SER A 371 -4.24 2.94 11.79
N ALA A 372 -2.95 2.58 11.59
CA ALA A 372 -1.94 3.46 11.02
C ALA A 372 -2.14 3.68 9.52
N LEU A 373 -2.53 2.64 8.76
CA LEU A 373 -2.92 2.78 7.35
C LEU A 373 -4.16 3.68 7.21
N GLU A 374 -5.19 3.46 8.01
CA GLU A 374 -6.40 4.29 8.02
C GLU A 374 -6.07 5.75 8.37
N ALA A 375 -5.19 5.97 9.35
CA ALA A 375 -4.71 7.29 9.75
C ALA A 375 -3.91 7.98 8.64
N THR A 376 -3.06 7.25 7.94
CA THR A 376 -2.26 7.79 6.83
C THR A 376 -3.20 8.18 5.69
N THR A 377 -4.09 7.28 5.27
CA THR A 377 -5.05 7.52 4.18
C THR A 377 -5.95 8.73 4.44
N ARG A 378 -6.45 8.91 5.68
CA ARG A 378 -7.31 10.08 6.01
C ARG A 378 -6.54 11.40 6.01
N ASN A 379 -5.23 11.36 6.27
CA ASN A 379 -4.40 12.56 6.35
C ASN A 379 -3.73 12.89 5.01
N THR A 380 -3.69 11.96 4.07
CA THR A 380 -3.16 12.15 2.72
C THR A 380 -4.29 12.41 1.74
N ARG A 381 -4.36 13.61 1.16
CA ARG A 381 -5.46 14.01 0.28
C ARG A 381 -5.52 13.20 -1.03
N LEU A 382 -4.39 12.73 -1.53
CA LEU A 382 -4.27 11.84 -2.70
C LEU A 382 -4.24 10.34 -2.32
N GLY A 383 -4.52 10.00 -1.05
CA GLY A 383 -4.32 8.64 -0.54
C GLY A 383 -5.39 7.64 -0.98
N ILE A 384 -4.95 6.49 -1.46
CA ILE A 384 -5.73 5.24 -1.53
C ILE A 384 -5.06 4.20 -0.63
N GLY A 385 -5.86 3.54 0.21
CA GLY A 385 -5.41 2.39 0.99
C GLY A 385 -6.43 1.25 0.89
N TYR A 386 -6.37 0.33 1.85
CA TYR A 386 -7.34 -0.76 1.98
C TYR A 386 -7.61 -1.09 3.45
N ALA A 387 -8.86 -1.47 3.76
CA ALA A 387 -9.25 -1.87 5.10
C ALA A 387 -10.42 -2.87 5.08
N GLY A 388 -10.59 -3.61 6.17
CA GLY A 388 -11.83 -4.35 6.43
C GLY A 388 -13.02 -3.39 6.49
N PRO A 389 -14.11 -3.63 5.73
CA PRO A 389 -15.21 -2.69 5.65
C PRO A 389 -15.97 -2.51 6.98
N GLU A 390 -15.89 -3.49 7.88
CA GLU A 390 -16.45 -3.44 9.22
C GLU A 390 -15.82 -2.34 10.09
N ARG A 391 -14.56 -1.95 9.79
CA ARG A 391 -13.82 -0.93 10.56
C ARG A 391 -14.28 0.49 10.26
N GLY A 392 -14.86 0.74 9.08
CA GLY A 392 -15.38 2.05 8.72
C GLY A 392 -16.66 2.41 9.47
N ASN A 393 -17.46 1.39 9.82
CA ASN A 393 -18.75 1.58 10.49
C ASN A 393 -18.56 2.11 11.93
N GLY A 394 -19.17 3.26 12.23
CA GLY A 394 -19.02 3.93 13.53
C GLY A 394 -17.67 4.64 13.71
N SER A 395 -16.88 4.76 12.64
CA SER A 395 -15.53 5.33 12.63
C SER A 395 -15.37 6.30 11.44
N TRP A 396 -14.34 6.13 10.61
CA TRP A 396 -13.95 7.02 9.52
C TRP A 396 -14.97 7.12 8.37
N LEU A 397 -15.74 6.07 8.09
CA LEU A 397 -16.74 6.10 7.01
C LEU A 397 -17.94 6.94 7.44
N THR A 398 -18.51 6.60 8.60
CA THR A 398 -19.65 7.33 9.18
C THR A 398 -19.27 8.73 9.65
N GLY A 399 -17.99 8.98 9.94
CA GLY A 399 -17.44 10.29 10.26
C GLY A 399 -17.07 11.14 9.04
N GLY A 400 -17.27 10.63 7.81
CA GLY A 400 -16.98 11.36 6.56
C GLY A 400 -15.50 11.69 6.36
N GLN A 401 -14.59 10.85 6.85
CA GLN A 401 -13.14 11.05 6.71
C GLN A 401 -12.58 10.34 5.47
N LEU A 402 -13.11 9.15 5.16
CA LEU A 402 -12.74 8.31 4.02
C LEU A 402 -13.99 7.67 3.39
N GLU A 403 -13.85 7.13 2.18
CA GLU A 403 -14.92 6.46 1.43
C GLU A 403 -14.41 5.16 0.79
N PHE A 404 -15.31 4.24 0.44
CA PHE A 404 -14.97 3.06 -0.35
C PHE A 404 -15.00 3.37 -1.85
N LEU A 405 -14.03 2.83 -2.59
CA LEU A 405 -14.09 2.75 -4.05
C LEU A 405 -14.98 1.58 -4.46
N ALA A 406 -15.88 1.79 -5.43
CA ALA A 406 -16.53 0.70 -6.13
C ALA A 406 -15.54 0.06 -7.10
N VAL A 407 -15.48 -1.26 -7.15
CA VAL A 407 -14.47 -1.99 -7.92
C VAL A 407 -15.10 -2.72 -9.09
N LYS A 408 -14.50 -2.57 -10.27
CA LYS A 408 -14.83 -3.39 -11.43
C LYS A 408 -13.89 -4.60 -11.43
N ASN A 409 -14.47 -5.79 -11.34
CA ASN A 409 -13.76 -7.08 -11.33
C ASN A 409 -13.25 -7.43 -12.74
N ASP A 410 -12.33 -6.67 -13.33
CA ASP A 410 -11.89 -6.85 -14.73
C ASP A 410 -10.71 -7.80 -14.93
N LEU A 411 -10.08 -8.27 -13.85
CA LEU A 411 -8.98 -9.25 -13.90
C LEU A 411 -9.40 -10.71 -13.72
N HIS A 412 -10.62 -10.99 -13.27
CA HIS A 412 -11.00 -12.37 -12.97
C HIS A 412 -11.15 -13.23 -14.26
N PRO A 413 -10.74 -14.51 -14.25
CA PRO A 413 -10.88 -15.36 -15.43
C PRO A 413 -12.33 -15.54 -15.91
N ASP A 414 -13.30 -15.47 -14.98
CA ASP A 414 -14.74 -15.51 -15.28
C ASP A 414 -15.34 -14.14 -15.60
N SER A 415 -14.53 -13.07 -15.60
CA SER A 415 -14.97 -11.69 -15.81
C SER A 415 -14.76 -11.15 -17.23
N THR A 416 -14.56 -12.01 -18.23
CA THR A 416 -14.55 -11.59 -19.63
C THR A 416 -15.90 -10.93 -19.98
N GLY A 417 -15.99 -9.60 -19.83
CA GLY A 417 -17.22 -8.83 -20.00
C GLY A 417 -17.80 -8.19 -18.74
N ALA A 418 -17.15 -8.25 -17.56
CA ALA A 418 -17.59 -7.46 -16.42
C ALA A 418 -17.61 -5.97 -16.81
N ALA A 419 -18.76 -5.33 -16.60
CA ALA A 419 -19.05 -3.96 -17.00
C ALA A 419 -19.43 -3.07 -15.81
N GLN A 420 -19.77 -3.67 -14.66
CA GLN A 420 -20.24 -2.93 -13.49
C GLN A 420 -19.16 -2.74 -12.43
N PHE A 421 -19.25 -1.63 -11.71
CA PHE A 421 -18.49 -1.39 -10.49
C PHE A 421 -19.34 -1.81 -9.29
N VAL A 422 -18.74 -2.57 -8.38
CA VAL A 422 -19.43 -3.17 -7.23
C VAL A 422 -18.83 -2.66 -5.93
N ARG A 423 -19.69 -2.29 -4.98
CA ARG A 423 -19.29 -1.84 -3.64
C ARG A 423 -19.26 -3.01 -2.63
N PRO A 424 -18.48 -2.91 -1.54
CA PRO A 424 -18.37 -3.94 -0.50
C PRO A 424 -19.58 -4.01 0.44
N GLU A 425 -20.79 -4.08 -0.13
CA GLU A 425 -22.04 -4.27 0.61
C GLU A 425 -22.23 -5.75 0.96
N LEU A 426 -22.93 -6.06 2.06
CA LEU A 426 -23.08 -7.44 2.52
C LEU A 426 -23.70 -8.34 1.45
N SER A 427 -24.74 -7.86 0.76
CA SER A 427 -25.36 -8.60 -0.35
C SER A 427 -24.38 -8.88 -1.48
N ASN A 428 -23.54 -7.92 -1.86
CA ASN A 428 -22.52 -8.11 -2.90
C ASN A 428 -21.41 -9.09 -2.45
N ILE A 429 -21.14 -9.19 -1.14
CA ILE A 429 -20.15 -10.11 -0.57
C ILE A 429 -20.68 -11.55 -0.49
N ILE A 430 -21.91 -11.77 -0.02
CA ILE A 430 -22.46 -13.12 0.17
C ILE A 430 -23.08 -13.69 -1.12
N PHE A 431 -23.67 -12.84 -1.97
CA PHE A 431 -24.23 -13.24 -3.27
C PHE A 431 -23.19 -13.07 -4.39
N ASN A 432 -22.03 -13.69 -4.20
CA ASN A 432 -20.82 -13.41 -4.97
C ASN A 432 -20.59 -14.26 -6.24
N ALA A 433 -21.67 -14.81 -6.82
CA ALA A 433 -21.56 -15.74 -7.95
C ALA A 433 -21.23 -15.08 -9.30
N SER A 434 -21.45 -13.77 -9.47
CA SER A 434 -21.26 -13.05 -10.74
C SER A 434 -20.28 -11.88 -10.59
N PRO A 435 -19.27 -11.73 -11.46
CA PRO A 435 -18.34 -10.59 -11.45
C PRO A 435 -19.02 -9.21 -11.48
N ASP A 436 -20.19 -9.06 -12.11
CA ASP A 436 -20.90 -7.77 -12.22
C ASP A 436 -21.72 -7.37 -10.99
N THR A 437 -21.94 -8.28 -10.05
CA THR A 437 -22.76 -8.03 -8.87
C THR A 437 -22.05 -8.41 -7.57
N SER A 438 -20.81 -8.89 -7.66
CA SER A 438 -20.09 -9.44 -6.52
C SER A 438 -18.91 -8.56 -6.12
N PHE A 439 -18.70 -8.44 -4.82
CA PHE A 439 -17.46 -7.91 -4.28
C PHE A 439 -16.53 -9.08 -3.95
N ARG A 440 -15.38 -9.15 -4.65
CA ARG A 440 -14.49 -10.32 -4.65
C ARG A 440 -13.08 -10.06 -4.12
N ILE A 441 -12.89 -8.96 -3.39
CA ILE A 441 -11.61 -8.66 -2.74
C ILE A 441 -11.69 -9.04 -1.26
N GLY A 442 -10.75 -9.87 -0.79
CA GLY A 442 -10.76 -10.38 0.58
C GLY A 442 -9.80 -11.53 0.83
N GLY A 443 -9.90 -12.13 2.01
CA GLY A 443 -9.07 -13.26 2.44
C GLY A 443 -9.87 -14.34 3.17
N PRO A 444 -9.62 -15.63 2.89
CA PRO A 444 -10.09 -16.72 3.75
C PRO A 444 -9.35 -16.66 5.10
N GLY A 445 -10.02 -16.14 6.12
CA GLY A 445 -9.46 -16.07 7.48
C GLY A 445 -9.27 -17.47 8.06
N SER A 446 -8.08 -17.74 8.59
CA SER A 446 -7.71 -19.04 9.12
C SER A 446 -7.05 -19.00 10.48
N PHE A 447 -7.16 -20.13 11.16
CA PHE A 447 -6.37 -20.46 12.34
C PHE A 447 -5.34 -21.49 11.90
N GLY A 448 -4.07 -21.21 12.14
CA GLY A 448 -2.95 -22.10 11.86
C GLY A 448 -2.41 -22.73 13.13
N SER A 449 -2.14 -24.02 13.11
CA SER A 449 -1.50 -24.73 14.22
C SER A 449 -0.39 -25.65 13.73
N ILE A 450 0.60 -25.90 14.58
CA ILE A 450 1.55 -27.01 14.37
C ILE A 450 0.93 -28.27 14.98
N GLY A 451 0.71 -29.29 14.15
CA GLY A 451 -0.14 -30.43 14.49
C GLY A 451 -1.63 -30.13 14.32
N ASP A 452 -2.44 -31.19 14.28
CA ASP A 452 -3.88 -31.15 13.99
C ASP A 452 -4.71 -31.14 15.28
N ALA A 453 -5.51 -30.10 15.50
CA ALA A 453 -6.46 -30.01 16.61
C ALA A 453 -7.52 -31.11 16.54
N ASN A 454 -7.89 -31.57 15.34
CA ASN A 454 -8.86 -32.64 15.16
C ASN A 454 -8.28 -34.03 15.45
N ALA A 455 -6.97 -34.18 15.60
CA ALA A 455 -6.38 -35.45 16.01
C ALA A 455 -6.65 -35.78 17.48
N GLU A 456 -7.03 -34.79 18.29
CA GLU A 456 -7.36 -35.00 19.70
C GLU A 456 -8.53 -35.96 19.91
N PRO A 457 -8.62 -36.59 21.11
CA PRO A 457 -9.76 -37.43 21.47
C PRO A 457 -11.10 -36.69 21.36
N ILE A 458 -12.16 -37.45 21.09
CA ILE A 458 -13.54 -36.92 21.03
C ILE A 458 -13.95 -36.26 22.35
N SER A 459 -13.43 -36.72 23.49
CA SER A 459 -13.66 -36.12 24.81
C SER A 459 -13.08 -34.72 24.96
N GLU A 460 -12.20 -34.30 24.05
CA GLU A 460 -11.55 -33.00 24.00
C GLU A 460 -12.02 -32.18 22.78
N GLY A 461 -13.15 -32.59 22.18
CA GLY A 461 -13.74 -31.95 21.00
C GLY A 461 -13.13 -32.36 19.65
N GLY A 462 -12.07 -33.18 19.64
CA GLY A 462 -11.41 -33.63 18.41
C GLY A 462 -12.19 -34.70 17.62
N LEU A 463 -11.64 -35.14 16.49
CA LEU A 463 -12.18 -36.20 15.63
C LEU A 463 -11.45 -37.54 15.79
N ASN A 464 -10.30 -37.57 16.49
CA ASN A 464 -9.39 -38.72 16.53
C ASN A 464 -9.08 -39.25 15.11
N ASN A 465 -8.73 -38.33 14.20
CA ASN A 465 -8.59 -38.61 12.76
C ASN A 465 -7.28 -39.33 12.39
N GLY A 466 -6.37 -39.53 13.34
CA GLY A 466 -5.11 -40.24 13.16
C GLY A 466 -3.93 -39.37 12.71
N ASN A 467 -4.12 -38.07 12.53
CA ASN A 467 -3.04 -37.13 12.25
C ASN A 467 -2.16 -36.89 13.50
N THR A 468 -1.02 -36.23 13.35
CA THR A 468 -0.19 -35.79 14.49
C THR A 468 -0.94 -34.72 15.30
N PRO A 469 -1.22 -34.93 16.59
CA PRO A 469 -1.91 -33.94 17.42
C PRO A 469 -1.05 -32.71 17.71
N MET A 470 -1.69 -31.61 18.09
CA MET A 470 -0.99 -30.42 18.60
C MET A 470 -0.19 -30.78 19.86
N ALA A 471 0.93 -30.09 20.08
CA ALA A 471 1.73 -30.30 21.28
C ALA A 471 0.99 -29.86 22.57
N ASN A 472 0.18 -28.79 22.46
CA ASN A 472 -0.68 -28.28 23.51
C ASN A 472 -2.13 -28.76 23.28
N PRO A 473 -2.61 -29.79 24.01
CA PRO A 473 -3.96 -30.33 23.83
C PRO A 473 -5.05 -29.33 24.28
N TYR A 474 -4.72 -28.38 25.16
CA TYR A 474 -5.68 -27.37 25.62
C TYR A 474 -5.87 -26.24 24.60
N ALA A 475 -4.84 -25.90 23.83
CA ALA A 475 -4.98 -25.06 22.64
C ALA A 475 -5.81 -25.78 21.56
N ALA A 476 -5.60 -27.08 21.36
CA ALA A 476 -6.46 -27.88 20.47
C ALA A 476 -7.93 -27.90 20.92
N GLN A 477 -8.21 -28.03 22.22
CA GLN A 477 -9.56 -27.89 22.78
C GLN A 477 -10.16 -26.51 22.50
N TYR A 478 -9.39 -25.44 22.67
CA TYR A 478 -9.83 -24.07 22.34
C TYR A 478 -10.21 -23.92 20.85
N LEU A 479 -9.37 -24.43 19.94
CA LEU A 479 -9.69 -24.48 18.51
C LEU A 479 -10.95 -25.30 18.22
N ASN A 480 -11.03 -26.53 18.75
CA ASN A 480 -12.16 -27.41 18.56
C ASN A 480 -13.47 -26.79 19.10
N ASN A 481 -13.42 -26.05 20.21
CA ASN A 481 -14.57 -25.31 20.74
C ASN A 481 -15.16 -24.35 19.70
N ILE A 482 -14.31 -23.64 18.96
CA ILE A 482 -14.71 -22.75 17.87
C ILE A 482 -15.21 -23.55 16.65
N LEU A 483 -14.44 -24.54 16.19
CA LEU A 483 -14.75 -25.31 14.99
C LEU A 483 -16.08 -26.07 15.13
N ARG A 484 -16.33 -26.70 16.27
CA ARG A 484 -17.60 -27.39 16.58
C ARG A 484 -18.77 -26.43 16.66
N SER A 485 -18.56 -25.22 17.21
CA SER A 485 -19.58 -24.18 17.20
C SER A 485 -19.94 -23.79 15.77
N ILE A 486 -18.97 -23.69 14.85
CA ILE A 486 -19.20 -23.34 13.43
C ILE A 486 -19.98 -24.46 12.73
N GLU A 487 -19.61 -25.72 12.95
CA GLU A 487 -20.34 -26.89 12.42
C GLU A 487 -21.82 -26.86 12.87
N ALA A 488 -22.06 -26.60 14.16
CA ALA A 488 -23.42 -26.55 14.72
C ALA A 488 -24.23 -25.34 14.22
N PHE A 489 -23.61 -24.17 14.11
CA PHE A 489 -24.26 -22.99 13.52
C PHE A 489 -24.62 -23.22 12.06
N THR A 490 -23.74 -23.85 11.29
CA THR A 490 -23.97 -24.16 9.88
C THR A 490 -25.12 -25.16 9.69
N ALA A 491 -25.20 -26.15 10.58
CA ALA A 491 -26.26 -27.17 10.54
C ALA A 491 -27.64 -26.63 10.95
N VAL A 492 -27.70 -25.77 11.97
CA VAL A 492 -28.96 -25.18 12.47
C VAL A 492 -28.79 -23.67 12.73
N PRO A 493 -28.76 -22.84 11.68
CA PRO A 493 -28.61 -21.39 11.81
C PRO A 493 -29.77 -20.80 12.65
N GLY A 494 -29.43 -19.98 13.65
CA GLY A 494 -30.42 -19.39 14.58
C GLY A 494 -31.01 -20.36 15.61
N GLY A 495 -30.52 -21.60 15.70
CA GLY A 495 -30.85 -22.52 16.78
C GLY A 495 -30.40 -21.98 18.13
N SER A 496 -31.23 -22.15 19.16
CA SER A 496 -30.95 -21.57 20.49
C SER A 496 -29.66 -22.08 21.12
N SER A 497 -29.19 -23.27 20.73
CA SER A 497 -27.90 -23.84 21.15
C SER A 497 -26.69 -23.04 20.66
N ASN A 498 -26.87 -22.17 19.68
CA ASN A 498 -25.81 -21.36 19.08
C ASN A 498 -25.77 -19.94 19.63
N PHE A 499 -26.70 -19.56 20.51
CA PHE A 499 -26.77 -18.21 21.06
C PHE A 499 -25.58 -17.93 21.98
N PHE A 500 -24.93 -16.81 21.73
CA PHE A 500 -23.71 -16.34 22.39
C PHE A 500 -22.54 -17.32 22.25
N MET A 501 -22.54 -18.20 21.26
CA MET A 501 -21.46 -19.16 21.00
C MET A 501 -20.44 -18.59 20.00
N PRO A 502 -19.20 -19.14 19.91
CA PRO A 502 -18.15 -18.61 19.03
C PRO A 502 -18.61 -18.33 17.59
N ALA A 503 -19.35 -19.26 16.98
CA ALA A 503 -19.74 -19.14 15.57
C ALA A 503 -20.76 -18.03 15.29
N GLU A 504 -21.71 -17.79 16.19
CA GLU A 504 -22.66 -16.67 16.04
C GLU A 504 -21.92 -15.33 16.06
N GLN A 505 -20.88 -15.20 16.90
CA GLN A 505 -20.09 -13.98 16.96
C GLN A 505 -19.17 -13.81 15.75
N ILE A 506 -18.56 -14.89 15.25
CA ILE A 506 -17.85 -14.86 13.97
C ILE A 506 -18.80 -14.39 12.86
N ALA A 507 -19.99 -14.96 12.76
CA ALA A 507 -21.00 -14.59 11.76
C ALA A 507 -21.57 -13.17 11.93
N THR A 508 -21.49 -12.60 13.14
CA THR A 508 -21.88 -11.22 13.45
C THR A 508 -20.84 -10.22 12.96
N ARG A 509 -19.55 -10.55 13.04
CA ARG A 509 -18.46 -9.62 12.71
C ARG A 509 -17.95 -9.78 11.29
N ILE A 510 -17.93 -11.02 10.81
CA ILE A 510 -17.33 -11.44 9.53
C ILE A 510 -18.27 -12.48 8.88
N ILE A 511 -17.93 -12.97 7.71
CA ILE A 511 -18.74 -13.91 6.94
C ILE A 511 -18.24 -15.34 7.16
N LEU A 512 -19.14 -16.27 7.51
CA LEU A 512 -18.80 -17.70 7.51
C LEU A 512 -18.66 -18.20 6.06
N PRO A 513 -17.66 -19.05 5.73
CA PRO A 513 -17.44 -19.51 4.36
C PRO A 513 -18.67 -20.17 3.73
N THR A 514 -19.46 -20.91 4.52
CA THR A 514 -20.69 -21.58 4.07
C THR A 514 -21.84 -20.60 3.75
N GLY A 515 -21.70 -19.33 4.13
CA GLY A 515 -22.61 -18.26 3.76
C GLY A 515 -22.37 -17.69 2.35
N LEU A 516 -21.24 -17.99 1.72
CA LEU A 516 -20.93 -17.49 0.37
C LEU A 516 -21.54 -18.36 -0.72
N ASN A 517 -21.91 -17.75 -1.85
CA ASN A 517 -22.29 -18.47 -3.09
C ASN A 517 -21.07 -19.03 -3.84
N SER A 518 -19.90 -18.44 -3.63
CA SER A 518 -18.65 -18.85 -4.25
C SER A 518 -17.48 -18.53 -3.32
N SER A 519 -16.38 -19.27 -3.43
CA SER A 519 -15.16 -19.04 -2.65
C SER A 519 -13.94 -19.00 -3.56
N ALA A 520 -13.01 -18.10 -3.25
CA ALA A 520 -11.70 -18.03 -3.89
C ALA A 520 -10.92 -19.33 -3.68
N SER A 521 -10.18 -19.74 -4.69
CA SER A 521 -9.28 -20.89 -4.61
C SER A 521 -8.04 -20.55 -3.78
N LEU A 522 -7.59 -21.52 -2.98
CA LEU A 522 -6.44 -21.37 -2.09
C LEU A 522 -5.09 -21.37 -2.84
N THR A 523 -5.07 -21.84 -4.09
CA THR A 523 -3.86 -21.89 -4.93
C THR A 523 -3.87 -20.89 -6.07
N ASP A 524 -5.05 -20.35 -6.39
CA ASP A 524 -5.27 -19.34 -7.42
C ASP A 524 -6.39 -18.42 -6.90
N PRO A 525 -6.05 -17.38 -6.14
CA PRO A 525 -7.02 -16.50 -5.49
C PRO A 525 -7.95 -15.76 -6.47
N MET A 526 -7.56 -15.68 -7.75
CA MET A 526 -8.38 -15.10 -8.81
C MET A 526 -9.43 -16.06 -9.35
N SER A 527 -9.31 -17.37 -9.08
CA SER A 527 -10.27 -18.39 -9.48
C SER A 527 -11.30 -18.64 -8.39
N TRP A 528 -12.59 -18.45 -8.72
CA TRP A 528 -13.70 -18.62 -7.80
C TRP A 528 -14.51 -19.87 -8.13
N SER A 529 -14.77 -20.69 -7.12
CA SER A 529 -15.57 -21.91 -7.25
C SER A 529 -16.93 -21.74 -6.59
N SER A 530 -17.99 -22.16 -7.28
CA SER A 530 -19.35 -22.11 -6.74
C SER A 530 -19.49 -23.08 -5.56
N THR A 531 -20.01 -22.58 -4.44
CA THR A 531 -20.37 -23.37 -3.27
C THR A 531 -21.89 -23.52 -3.22
N PRO A 532 -22.44 -24.70 -2.85
CA PRO A 532 -23.87 -24.81 -2.60
C PRO A 532 -24.30 -23.82 -1.51
N PRO A 533 -25.16 -22.83 -1.82
CA PRO A 533 -25.46 -21.77 -0.87
C PRO A 533 -26.26 -22.31 0.31
N ASN A 534 -25.76 -22.10 1.53
CA ASN A 534 -26.54 -22.37 2.73
C ASN A 534 -27.44 -21.16 3.02
N MET A 535 -28.64 -21.18 2.44
CA MET A 535 -29.63 -20.10 2.59
C MET A 535 -29.97 -19.80 4.05
N GLY A 536 -29.92 -20.80 4.94
CA GLY A 536 -30.15 -20.61 6.37
C GLY A 536 -29.05 -19.76 7.01
N VAL A 537 -27.79 -20.08 6.71
CA VAL A 537 -26.62 -19.29 7.17
C VAL A 537 -26.66 -17.89 6.56
N GLN A 538 -26.96 -17.75 5.27
CA GLN A 538 -27.09 -16.44 4.61
C GLN A 538 -28.15 -15.56 5.29
N THR A 539 -29.34 -16.12 5.54
CA THR A 539 -30.43 -15.41 6.23
C THR A 539 -30.01 -14.99 7.64
N ALA A 540 -29.32 -15.87 8.37
CA ALA A 540 -28.83 -15.57 9.71
C ALA A 540 -27.79 -14.44 9.69
N ILE A 541 -26.77 -14.52 8.82
CA ILE A 541 -25.74 -13.48 8.65
C ILE A 541 -26.39 -12.14 8.29
N GLN A 542 -27.33 -12.11 7.35
CA GLN A 542 -28.06 -10.88 6.99
C GLN A 542 -28.82 -10.27 8.17
N GLY A 543 -29.27 -11.09 9.13
CA GLY A 543 -29.98 -10.64 10.32
C GLY A 543 -29.10 -10.14 11.46
N ILE A 544 -27.85 -10.61 11.56
CA ILE A 544 -26.97 -10.33 12.71
C ILE A 544 -25.69 -9.56 12.37
N SER A 545 -25.24 -9.58 11.11
CA SER A 545 -23.93 -9.04 10.73
C SER A 545 -23.85 -7.52 10.91
N VAL A 546 -22.71 -7.04 11.41
CA VAL A 546 -22.35 -5.61 11.47
C VAL A 546 -22.13 -4.99 10.08
N LEU A 547 -21.99 -5.83 9.05
CA LEU A 547 -21.96 -5.45 7.65
C LEU A 547 -23.39 -5.31 7.06
N GLY A 548 -24.43 -5.64 7.83
CA GLY A 548 -25.83 -5.78 7.43
C GLY A 548 -26.42 -4.65 6.59
N ASP A 549 -27.14 -5.04 5.53
CA ASP A 549 -27.80 -4.14 4.58
C ASP A 549 -28.88 -3.26 5.21
N THR A 550 -29.41 -3.52 6.41
CA THR A 550 -30.32 -2.57 7.08
C THR A 550 -29.60 -1.29 7.50
N PHE A 551 -28.28 -1.29 7.69
CA PHE A 551 -27.53 -0.06 7.91
C PHE A 551 -27.28 0.70 6.60
N HIS A 552 -26.90 -0.01 5.52
CA HIS A 552 -26.83 0.57 4.17
C HIS A 552 -28.21 1.06 3.68
N ALA A 553 -29.29 0.31 3.87
CA ALA A 553 -30.65 0.68 3.47
C ALA A 553 -31.27 1.79 4.34
N THR A 554 -30.88 1.92 5.62
CA THR A 554 -31.28 3.05 6.47
C THR A 554 -30.50 4.32 6.15
N ILE A 555 -29.30 4.20 5.58
CA ILE A 555 -28.52 5.32 5.01
C ILE A 555 -28.96 5.64 3.57
N VAL A 556 -29.44 4.65 2.80
CA VAL A 556 -29.78 4.81 1.38
C VAL A 556 -31.24 5.22 1.15
N GLY A 557 -32.14 5.11 2.14
CA GLY A 557 -33.54 5.52 1.97
C GLY A 557 -34.21 4.82 0.79
N ALA A 558 -33.85 3.55 0.52
CA ALA A 558 -34.43 2.81 -0.58
C ALA A 558 -35.81 2.26 -0.19
N ASN A 559 -36.83 2.89 -0.78
CA ASN A 559 -38.00 2.18 -1.24
C ASN A 559 -37.53 0.89 -1.98
N PRO A 560 -37.93 -0.32 -1.55
CA PRO A 560 -37.41 -1.60 -2.06
C PRO A 560 -37.81 -1.95 -3.51
N ARG A 561 -38.03 -0.95 -4.38
CA ARG A 561 -38.47 -1.15 -5.78
C ARG A 561 -37.66 -0.45 -6.85
N ASN A 562 -36.57 0.26 -6.53
CA ASN A 562 -35.67 0.81 -7.56
C ASN A 562 -34.30 0.11 -7.50
N ALA A 563 -34.26 -1.13 -7.97
CA ALA A 563 -33.05 -1.94 -8.16
C ALA A 563 -32.18 -1.51 -9.36
N ASN A 564 -32.36 -0.28 -9.89
CA ASN A 564 -31.79 0.14 -11.18
C ASN A 564 -30.94 1.42 -11.12
N ASN A 565 -30.49 1.87 -9.95
CA ASN A 565 -29.48 2.95 -9.90
C ASN A 565 -28.35 2.65 -8.90
N PRO A 566 -27.38 1.80 -9.28
CA PRO A 566 -26.22 1.46 -8.45
C PRO A 566 -25.15 2.58 -8.36
N TYR A 567 -25.43 3.81 -8.86
CA TYR A 567 -24.39 4.83 -9.10
C TYR A 567 -24.38 6.03 -8.14
N GLU A 568 -25.20 6.10 -7.09
CA GLU A 568 -25.28 7.32 -6.26
C GLU A 568 -24.39 7.33 -5.00
N GLY A 569 -23.61 6.29 -4.70
CA GLY A 569 -23.03 6.04 -3.37
C GLY A 569 -21.84 6.88 -2.88
N PHE A 570 -21.21 7.77 -3.68
CA PHE A 570 -20.04 8.50 -3.21
C PHE A 570 -20.41 9.66 -2.28
N GLY A 571 -20.01 9.59 -1.01
CA GLY A 571 -20.41 10.56 0.01
C GLY A 571 -21.85 10.36 0.48
N TYR A 572 -22.45 9.18 0.31
CA TYR A 572 -23.83 8.93 0.77
C TYR A 572 -23.96 8.90 2.29
N SER A 573 -22.86 8.72 3.04
CA SER A 573 -22.88 8.95 4.50
C SER A 573 -23.23 10.40 4.85
N VAL A 574 -23.19 11.32 3.87
CA VAL A 574 -23.63 12.70 4.00
C VAL A 574 -25.15 12.80 3.79
N LYS A 575 -25.79 11.99 2.94
CA LYS A 575 -27.24 12.10 2.62
C LYS A 575 -28.13 11.65 3.79
N GLY A 576 -28.90 12.59 4.32
CA GLY A 576 -29.64 12.47 5.58
C GLY A 576 -30.54 11.24 5.78
N ARG A 577 -30.54 10.75 7.02
CA ARG A 577 -31.67 9.99 7.57
C ARG A 577 -32.94 10.85 7.45
N PRO A 578 -34.04 10.36 6.86
CA PRO A 578 -35.33 10.99 7.07
C PRO A 578 -35.63 10.90 8.57
N ASN A 579 -35.65 12.03 9.26
CA ASN A 579 -36.26 12.06 10.57
C ASN A 579 -37.74 11.68 10.39
N LEU A 580 -38.28 10.83 11.26
CA LEU A 580 -39.68 10.37 11.24
C LEU A 580 -40.72 11.52 11.23
N ASN A 581 -40.27 12.77 11.39
CA ASN A 581 -41.10 13.99 11.46
C ASN A 581 -40.99 14.94 10.25
N GLY A 582 -40.31 14.58 9.15
CA GLY A 582 -40.39 15.34 7.89
C GLY A 582 -39.72 16.74 7.89
N THR A 583 -38.90 17.05 8.89
CA THR A 583 -38.02 18.23 8.87
C THR A 583 -36.67 17.87 8.24
N THR A 584 -36.31 18.55 7.14
CA THR A 584 -35.00 18.46 6.50
C THR A 584 -33.94 18.95 7.47
N VAL A 585 -33.10 18.06 7.98
CA VAL A 585 -31.91 18.41 8.75
C VAL A 585 -30.83 18.79 7.73
N ILE A 586 -30.29 20.00 7.84
CA ILE A 586 -29.08 20.44 7.14
C ILE A 586 -27.92 19.60 7.71
N GLU A 587 -27.23 18.87 6.83
CA GLU A 587 -26.25 17.84 7.17
C GLU A 587 -25.04 18.41 7.93
N THR A 588 -24.50 17.63 8.86
CA THR A 588 -23.33 18.00 9.67
C THR A 588 -22.00 17.58 9.08
N ASP A 589 -21.95 16.87 7.94
CA ASP A 589 -20.71 16.37 7.32
C ASP A 589 -20.56 16.86 5.87
N SER A 590 -19.32 17.16 5.46
CA SER A 590 -19.03 17.71 4.12
C SER A 590 -18.73 16.62 3.09
N ARG A 591 -19.15 16.85 1.84
CA ARG A 591 -18.77 16.01 0.68
C ARG A 591 -17.28 16.10 0.34
N ALA A 592 -16.61 17.18 0.75
CA ALA A 592 -15.15 17.31 0.65
C ALA A 592 -14.40 16.52 1.74
N GLY A 593 -15.13 15.87 2.64
CA GLY A 593 -14.57 15.15 3.77
C GLY A 593 -14.10 16.08 4.89
N LYS A 594 -13.06 15.65 5.60
CA LYS A 594 -12.49 16.37 6.74
C LYS A 594 -11.07 16.86 6.44
N ALA A 595 -10.66 17.93 7.13
CA ALA A 595 -9.31 18.45 7.04
C ALA A 595 -8.29 17.46 7.63
N SER A 596 -7.25 17.14 6.85
CA SER A 596 -6.14 16.27 7.25
C SER A 596 -5.47 16.76 8.53
N THR A 597 -4.91 15.86 9.33
CA THR A 597 -4.11 16.25 10.51
C THR A 597 -2.64 16.40 10.12
N ARG A 598 -2.02 17.52 10.49
CA ARG A 598 -0.57 17.73 10.34
C ARG A 598 0.20 17.39 11.61
N GLN A 599 1.49 17.09 11.46
CA GLN A 599 2.42 16.90 12.56
C GLN A 599 2.45 18.15 13.47
N GLN A 600 2.43 17.94 14.79
CA GLN A 600 2.50 19.04 15.75
C GLN A 600 3.95 19.51 15.96
N ASN A 601 4.13 20.72 16.47
CA ASN A 601 5.43 21.36 16.72
C ASN A 601 6.26 21.60 15.46
N VAL A 602 5.59 21.65 14.31
CA VAL A 602 6.14 22.07 13.02
C VAL A 602 5.54 23.44 12.68
N THR A 603 6.31 24.26 11.98
CA THR A 603 5.81 25.51 11.39
C THR A 603 5.57 25.25 9.91
N TYR A 604 4.38 25.61 9.42
CA TYR A 604 3.96 25.35 8.04
C TYR A 604 3.85 26.61 7.18
N SER A 605 3.77 26.43 5.86
CA SER A 605 3.73 27.50 4.84
C SER A 605 2.57 28.49 4.99
N ASP A 606 1.47 28.10 5.64
CA ASP A 606 0.34 28.98 5.98
C ASP A 606 0.61 29.84 7.24
N GLY A 607 1.79 29.72 7.86
CA GLY A 607 2.15 30.45 9.07
C GLY A 607 1.58 29.84 10.36
N VAL A 608 0.89 28.71 10.27
CA VAL A 608 0.46 27.96 11.44
C VAL A 608 1.70 27.33 12.10
N SER A 609 1.86 27.55 13.40
CA SER A 609 3.02 27.08 14.16
C SER A 609 2.62 26.42 15.49
N GLY A 610 3.50 25.54 15.97
CA GLY A 610 3.44 24.97 17.31
C GLY A 610 2.35 23.91 17.49
N THR A 611 1.52 24.08 18.52
CA THR A 611 0.43 23.14 18.88
C THR A 611 -0.92 23.52 18.26
N THR A 612 -0.93 24.48 17.33
CA THR A 612 -2.15 24.97 16.70
C THR A 612 -2.66 23.94 15.69
N GLN A 613 -3.89 23.46 15.88
CA GLN A 613 -4.46 22.33 15.13
C GLN A 613 -5.44 22.79 14.05
N THR A 614 -4.99 23.66 13.14
CA THR A 614 -5.84 24.27 12.10
C THR A 614 -5.10 24.48 10.79
N TYR A 615 -5.85 24.71 9.71
CA TYR A 615 -5.40 25.37 8.48
C TYR A 615 -6.06 26.75 8.35
N ILE A 616 -5.52 27.57 7.46
CA ILE A 616 -6.05 28.90 7.12
C ILE A 616 -6.63 28.88 5.69
N TYR A 617 -7.89 29.28 5.56
CA TYR A 617 -8.55 29.51 4.26
C TYR A 617 -8.14 30.86 3.66
N GLN A 618 -8.34 31.04 2.35
CA GLN A 618 -8.01 32.29 1.67
C GLN A 618 -8.87 33.48 2.11
N ASP A 619 -10.03 33.25 2.72
CA ASP A 619 -10.84 34.30 3.35
C ASP A 619 -10.33 34.71 4.75
N GLY A 620 -9.25 34.09 5.24
CA GLY A 620 -8.65 34.33 6.55
C GLY A 620 -9.30 33.55 7.70
N THR A 621 -10.39 32.82 7.44
CA THR A 621 -10.98 31.93 8.45
C THR A 621 -10.15 30.66 8.60
N THR A 622 -10.34 29.94 9.71
CA THR A 622 -9.60 28.69 9.98
C THR A 622 -10.52 27.48 9.90
N VAL A 623 -9.92 26.33 9.58
CA VAL A 623 -10.54 25.01 9.70
C VAL A 623 -9.70 24.16 10.62
N ALA A 624 -10.32 23.61 11.68
CA ALA A 624 -9.63 22.71 12.59
C ALA A 624 -9.35 21.35 11.93
N TYR A 625 -8.33 20.64 12.40
CA TYR A 625 -8.10 19.26 12.01
C TYR A 625 -9.35 18.40 12.29
N ASN A 626 -9.66 17.46 11.40
CA ASN A 626 -10.88 16.64 11.43
C ASN A 626 -12.21 17.41 11.35
N ALA A 627 -12.20 18.72 11.08
CA ALA A 627 -13.42 19.48 10.79
C ALA A 627 -13.79 19.38 9.31
N ASN A 628 -15.05 19.65 8.99
CA ASN A 628 -15.55 19.65 7.61
C ASN A 628 -14.78 20.62 6.72
N LEU A 629 -14.43 20.13 5.54
CA LEU A 629 -13.88 20.96 4.48
C LEU A 629 -14.98 21.68 3.72
N ALA A 630 -14.70 22.90 3.27
CA ALA A 630 -15.52 23.52 2.24
C ALA A 630 -15.38 22.77 0.92
N LEU A 631 -16.46 22.70 0.13
CA LEU A 631 -16.49 22.02 -1.18
C LEU A 631 -15.38 22.46 -2.13
N ARG A 632 -14.90 23.70 -2.01
CA ARG A 632 -13.77 24.19 -2.80
C ARG A 632 -12.50 23.35 -2.62
N ASN A 633 -12.39 22.59 -1.54
CA ASN A 633 -11.30 21.68 -1.27
C ASN A 633 -11.72 20.22 -1.50
N LEU A 634 -12.66 19.94 -2.40
CA LEU A 634 -13.11 18.57 -2.66
C LEU A 634 -11.99 17.74 -3.29
N VAL A 635 -11.48 18.19 -4.44
CA VAL A 635 -10.43 17.50 -5.22
C VAL A 635 -9.11 18.23 -4.98
N ALA A 636 -8.08 17.52 -4.52
CA ALA A 636 -6.73 18.09 -4.43
C ALA A 636 -6.24 18.40 -5.85
N GLY A 637 -5.47 19.47 -6.06
CA GLY A 637 -4.97 19.88 -7.38
C GLY A 637 -5.97 20.64 -8.26
N ASP A 638 -7.26 20.66 -7.94
CA ASP A 638 -8.28 21.46 -8.65
C ASP A 638 -8.18 22.94 -8.24
N PHE A 639 -7.14 23.65 -8.69
CA PHE A 639 -6.94 25.08 -8.42
C PHE A 639 -7.87 25.98 -9.24
N SER A 640 -8.42 25.48 -10.35
CA SER A 640 -9.42 26.18 -11.18
C SER A 640 -10.84 26.16 -10.59
N GLY A 641 -11.12 25.20 -9.70
CA GLY A 641 -12.40 25.02 -9.01
C GLY A 641 -13.49 24.43 -9.88
N ASN A 642 -13.14 23.71 -10.95
CA ASN A 642 -14.10 23.15 -11.90
C ASN A 642 -14.59 21.74 -11.49
N GLY A 643 -14.01 21.15 -10.44
CA GLY A 643 -14.32 19.81 -9.93
C GLY A 643 -13.50 18.69 -10.56
N VAL A 644 -12.48 19.02 -11.36
CA VAL A 644 -11.58 18.11 -12.06
C VAL A 644 -10.16 18.56 -11.81
N ARG A 645 -9.25 17.59 -11.60
CA ARG A 645 -7.81 17.85 -11.58
C ARG A 645 -7.29 17.60 -12.99
N ASP A 646 -6.87 18.66 -13.68
CA ASP A 646 -6.35 18.59 -15.04
C ASP A 646 -5.37 19.73 -15.33
N ILE A 647 -4.80 19.73 -16.53
CA ILE A 647 -3.79 20.71 -16.94
C ILE A 647 -4.23 22.18 -16.86
N ASN A 648 -5.54 22.46 -16.83
CA ASN A 648 -6.05 23.83 -16.73
C ASN A 648 -5.88 24.42 -15.32
N ASP A 649 -5.49 23.62 -14.33
CA ASP A 649 -5.24 24.08 -12.97
C ASP A 649 -3.93 24.86 -12.80
N ALA A 650 -2.97 24.72 -13.74
CA ALA A 650 -1.63 25.31 -13.65
C ALA A 650 -1.63 26.82 -13.35
N ALA A 651 -2.46 27.59 -14.05
CA ALA A 651 -2.50 29.05 -13.92
C ALA A 651 -2.89 29.52 -12.52
N GLU A 652 -3.86 28.84 -11.90
CA GLU A 652 -4.33 29.18 -10.55
C GLU A 652 -3.44 28.59 -9.47
N MET A 653 -2.85 27.42 -9.72
CA MET A 653 -1.84 26.81 -8.85
C MET A 653 -0.61 27.71 -8.71
N LEU A 654 -0.10 28.26 -9.82
CA LEU A 654 1.05 29.18 -9.78
C LEU A 654 0.73 30.50 -9.08
N LYS A 655 -0.51 31.01 -9.17
CA LYS A 655 -0.93 32.18 -8.38
C LYS A 655 -0.92 31.87 -6.88
N ALA A 656 -1.42 30.69 -6.48
CA ALA A 656 -1.36 30.22 -5.09
C ALA A 656 0.09 30.07 -4.60
N TRP A 657 0.96 29.49 -5.43
CA TRP A 657 2.39 29.36 -5.14
C TRP A 657 3.06 30.73 -4.95
N ARG A 658 2.76 31.69 -5.84
CA ARG A 658 3.27 33.07 -5.72
C ARG A 658 2.83 33.75 -4.43
N GLN A 659 1.58 33.58 -3.99
CA GLN A 659 1.14 34.13 -2.72
C GLN A 659 2.01 33.64 -1.57
N ARG A 660 2.33 32.33 -1.55
CA ARG A 660 3.25 31.79 -0.54
C ARG A 660 4.61 32.43 -0.67
N ASN A 661 5.09 32.68 -1.89
CA ASN A 661 6.40 33.25 -2.17
C ASN A 661 6.49 34.80 -2.22
N GLY A 662 5.57 35.50 -1.54
CA GLY A 662 5.62 36.97 -1.41
C GLY A 662 5.04 37.76 -2.59
N GLY A 663 4.43 37.05 -3.55
CA GLY A 663 3.63 37.63 -4.62
C GLY A 663 2.23 38.10 -4.18
N PRO A 664 1.39 38.51 -5.13
CA PRO A 664 0.02 38.93 -4.84
C PRO A 664 -0.81 37.84 -4.15
N ALA A 665 -1.82 38.26 -3.38
CA ALA A 665 -2.79 37.33 -2.82
C ALA A 665 -3.57 36.62 -3.96
N TRP A 666 -3.62 35.30 -3.89
CA TRP A 666 -4.44 34.47 -4.75
C TRP A 666 -5.90 34.59 -4.33
N VAL A 667 -6.75 34.97 -5.27
CA VAL A 667 -8.20 34.97 -5.09
C VAL A 667 -8.72 33.71 -5.75
N ALA A 668 -9.00 32.69 -4.92
CA ALA A 668 -9.48 31.41 -5.41
C ALA A 668 -10.72 31.58 -6.32
N PRO A 669 -10.70 31.00 -7.53
CA PRO A 669 -11.86 31.02 -8.40
C PRO A 669 -13.08 30.40 -7.71
N ALA A 670 -14.26 30.95 -8.03
CA ALA A 670 -15.49 30.33 -7.57
C ALA A 670 -15.66 28.96 -8.19
N GLY A 671 -16.21 28.03 -7.39
CA GLY A 671 -16.56 26.70 -7.88
C GLY A 671 -17.41 26.82 -9.15
N ASN A 672 -17.07 26.06 -10.16
CA ASN A 672 -17.74 26.01 -11.44
C ASN A 672 -17.81 24.56 -11.93
N GLY A 673 -18.23 24.34 -13.18
CA GLY A 673 -18.24 23.00 -13.78
C GLY A 673 -18.96 21.94 -12.95
N ALA A 674 -18.32 20.79 -12.79
CA ALA A 674 -18.82 19.66 -12.02
C ALA A 674 -19.00 20.01 -10.53
N LEU A 675 -18.09 20.83 -9.98
CA LEU A 675 -18.16 21.24 -8.58
C LEU A 675 -19.40 22.10 -8.28
N ALA A 676 -19.77 23.01 -9.19
CA ALA A 676 -20.98 23.80 -9.06
C ALA A 676 -22.27 22.97 -9.17
N THR A 677 -22.31 22.02 -10.11
CA THR A 677 -23.41 21.07 -10.21
C THR A 677 -23.56 20.25 -8.93
N LEU A 678 -22.45 19.77 -8.36
CA LEU A 678 -22.46 19.03 -7.10
C LEU A 678 -22.98 19.91 -5.96
N GLY A 679 -22.43 21.12 -5.78
CA GLY A 679 -22.84 22.05 -4.72
C GLY A 679 -24.35 22.36 -4.75
N ASN A 680 -24.92 22.54 -5.95
CA ASN A 680 -26.36 22.73 -6.13
C ASN A 680 -27.17 21.48 -5.78
N THR A 681 -26.64 20.29 -6.11
CA THR A 681 -27.33 19.01 -5.87
C THR A 681 -27.38 18.65 -4.39
N VAL A 682 -26.33 18.97 -3.64
CA VAL A 682 -26.20 18.60 -2.21
C VAL A 682 -26.61 19.72 -1.26
N GLY A 683 -27.10 20.86 -1.76
CA GLY A 683 -27.49 21.99 -0.93
C GLY A 683 -26.34 22.69 -0.21
N GLN A 684 -25.08 22.36 -0.54
CA GLN A 684 -23.88 23.05 -0.08
C GLN A 684 -23.50 24.13 -1.11
N GLY A 685 -24.49 24.97 -1.46
CA GLY A 685 -24.38 25.93 -2.55
C GLY A 685 -23.12 26.80 -2.45
N LEU A 686 -22.43 26.97 -3.59
CA LEU A 686 -21.16 27.72 -3.68
C LEU A 686 -21.28 29.21 -3.33
N ALA A 687 -22.51 29.71 -3.23
CA ALA A 687 -22.85 31.09 -2.95
C ALA A 687 -23.94 31.17 -1.86
N ASP A 688 -23.71 30.69 -0.62
CA ASP A 688 -24.63 31.06 0.47
C ASP A 688 -24.08 30.94 1.92
N ALA A 689 -24.83 31.60 2.80
CA ALA A 689 -24.69 32.01 4.19
C ALA A 689 -24.30 30.96 5.24
N ASP A 690 -24.16 29.68 4.88
CA ASP A 690 -23.78 28.60 5.81
C ASP A 690 -22.26 28.48 5.98
N GLY A 691 -21.50 29.31 5.27
CA GLY A 691 -20.06 29.45 5.40
C GLY A 691 -19.26 28.68 4.35
N TYR A 692 -19.78 27.68 3.65
CA TYR A 692 -18.95 26.88 2.72
C TYR A 692 -18.74 27.50 1.31
N GLY A 693 -18.83 28.83 1.20
CA GLY A 693 -18.77 29.55 -0.08
C GLY A 693 -17.42 29.47 -0.81
N SER A 694 -17.44 29.90 -2.08
CA SER A 694 -16.31 29.87 -3.04
C SER A 694 -14.95 30.41 -2.55
N GLY A 695 -14.92 31.32 -1.57
CA GLY A 695 -13.68 31.89 -1.02
C GLY A 695 -12.92 30.98 -0.03
N ARG A 696 -13.51 29.86 0.40
CA ARG A 696 -12.90 28.94 1.38
C ARG A 696 -12.02 27.87 0.75
N ALA A 697 -11.11 28.28 -0.11
CA ALA A 697 -10.00 27.43 -0.57
C ALA A 697 -8.86 27.46 0.46
N CYS A 698 -8.21 26.34 0.69
CA CYS A 698 -6.99 26.24 1.47
C CYS A 698 -5.89 25.74 0.52
N ILE A 699 -4.81 26.52 0.40
CA ILE A 699 -3.72 26.23 -0.52
C ILE A 699 -3.04 24.92 -0.12
N GLU A 700 -2.77 24.72 1.16
CA GLU A 700 -2.12 23.53 1.69
C GLU A 700 -2.95 22.27 1.45
N LEU A 701 -4.28 22.33 1.62
CA LEU A 701 -5.14 21.16 1.39
C LEU A 701 -5.40 20.84 -0.09
N LEU A 702 -5.17 21.81 -0.98
CA LEU A 702 -5.27 21.65 -2.42
C LEU A 702 -3.92 21.25 -3.05
N GLY A 703 -2.81 21.74 -2.52
CA GLY A 703 -1.51 21.70 -3.18
C GLY A 703 -0.46 20.80 -2.55
N ASP A 704 -0.61 20.36 -1.29
CA ASP A 704 0.36 19.48 -0.62
C ASP A 704 0.26 18.06 -1.19
N PHE A 705 1.01 17.77 -2.25
CA PHE A 705 0.91 16.51 -3.00
C PHE A 705 1.89 15.47 -2.49
N ASN A 706 3.07 15.90 -2.03
CA ASN A 706 4.05 15.03 -1.39
C ASN A 706 3.71 14.73 0.10
N ASN A 707 2.67 15.40 0.63
CA ASN A 707 2.14 15.27 1.98
C ASN A 707 3.14 15.65 3.09
N ASP A 708 4.03 16.60 2.82
CA ASP A 708 4.98 17.17 3.78
C ASP A 708 4.34 18.24 4.69
N GLY A 709 3.08 18.58 4.45
CA GLY A 709 2.28 19.54 5.20
C GLY A 709 2.35 20.98 4.69
N ASN A 710 3.11 21.25 3.64
CA ASN A 710 3.30 22.57 3.05
C ASN A 710 2.87 22.62 1.58
N PHE A 711 2.79 23.84 1.06
CA PHE A 711 2.75 24.06 -0.37
C PHE A 711 3.59 25.27 -0.76
N GLY A 712 4.49 25.07 -1.72
CA GLY A 712 5.28 26.12 -2.34
C GLY A 712 6.40 26.72 -1.48
N ARG A 713 6.53 26.29 -0.22
CA ARG A 713 7.58 26.72 0.70
C ARG A 713 7.91 25.63 1.71
N ILE A 714 9.20 25.48 2.01
CA ILE A 714 9.69 24.56 3.04
C ILE A 714 10.46 25.30 4.13
N TRP A 715 10.38 24.81 5.37
CA TRP A 715 11.15 25.33 6.48
C TRP A 715 12.56 24.72 6.50
N ASN A 716 13.59 25.52 6.25
CA ASN A 716 14.98 25.05 6.23
C ASN A 716 15.68 25.04 7.60
N GLY A 717 14.93 25.18 8.69
CA GLY A 717 15.45 25.33 10.06
C GLY A 717 15.55 26.77 10.55
N VAL A 718 15.64 27.75 9.66
CA VAL A 718 15.81 29.18 10.00
C VAL A 718 14.72 30.06 9.42
N SER A 719 14.32 29.80 8.17
CA SER A 719 13.29 30.56 7.47
C SER A 719 12.56 29.67 6.48
N PHE A 720 11.39 30.12 6.03
CA PHE A 720 10.78 29.54 4.84
C PHE A 720 11.55 29.97 3.59
N VAL A 721 11.86 28.99 2.75
CA VAL A 721 12.42 29.18 1.40
C VAL A 721 11.40 28.73 0.37
N ALA A 722 11.52 29.24 -0.85
CA ALA A 722 10.71 28.77 -1.97
C ALA A 722 10.99 27.28 -2.21
N ASP A 723 9.94 26.55 -2.55
CA ASP A 723 10.00 25.13 -2.85
C ASP A 723 9.07 24.84 -4.03
N THR A 724 9.54 24.12 -5.02
CA THR A 724 8.82 23.77 -6.25
C THR A 724 8.35 22.33 -6.26
N SER A 725 8.66 21.54 -5.22
CA SER A 725 8.43 20.09 -5.15
C SER A 725 6.98 19.69 -5.44
N ASP A 726 5.98 20.38 -4.88
CA ASP A 726 4.57 20.09 -5.18
C ASP A 726 4.19 20.43 -6.63
N VAL A 727 4.67 21.57 -7.15
CA VAL A 727 4.38 21.97 -8.54
C VAL A 727 5.03 20.99 -9.52
N ARG A 728 6.23 20.48 -9.19
CA ARG A 728 6.91 19.41 -9.90
C ARG A 728 6.13 18.10 -9.83
N TYR A 729 5.70 17.68 -8.64
CA TYR A 729 4.83 16.51 -8.45
C TYR A 729 3.58 16.59 -9.33
N TRP A 730 2.95 17.77 -9.39
CA TRP A 730 1.79 17.97 -10.23
C TRP A 730 2.12 17.82 -11.72
N ALA A 731 3.22 18.40 -12.19
CA ALA A 731 3.66 18.29 -13.58
C ALA A 731 3.96 16.83 -13.99
N ASP A 732 4.65 16.11 -13.10
CA ASP A 732 5.11 14.75 -13.32
C ASP A 732 4.04 13.67 -13.14
N GLY A 733 2.94 13.98 -12.45
CA GLY A 733 2.01 12.95 -12.00
C GLY A 733 0.53 13.31 -12.00
N LEU A 734 0.16 14.59 -12.09
CA LEU A 734 -1.23 15.04 -11.93
C LEU A 734 -1.74 15.91 -13.08
N ALA A 735 -0.87 16.28 -14.03
CA ALA A 735 -1.20 17.07 -15.21
C ALA A 735 -1.97 16.22 -16.24
N MET A 736 -3.22 15.92 -15.92
CA MET A 736 -4.06 15.06 -16.75
C MET A 736 -4.54 15.80 -18.01
N LEU A 737 -4.41 15.15 -19.16
CA LEU A 737 -4.93 15.58 -20.46
C LEU A 737 -5.72 14.42 -21.07
N ASN A 738 -7.01 14.65 -21.35
CA ASN A 738 -7.92 13.62 -21.90
C ASN A 738 -8.00 12.32 -21.05
N GLY A 739 -7.77 12.41 -19.74
CA GLY A 739 -7.87 11.29 -18.80
C GLY A 739 -6.58 10.48 -18.61
N ALA A 740 -5.47 10.88 -19.24
CA ALA A 740 -4.14 10.32 -19.05
C ALA A 740 -3.15 11.42 -18.65
N LEU A 741 -2.07 11.06 -17.97
CA LEU A 741 -0.95 11.96 -17.71
C LEU A 741 -0.33 12.37 -19.05
N ASN A 742 0.02 13.64 -19.18
CA ASN A 742 0.89 14.11 -20.26
C ASN A 742 1.92 15.07 -19.65
N ARG A 743 3.12 14.55 -19.36
CA ARG A 743 4.19 15.32 -18.71
C ARG A 743 4.62 16.48 -19.57
N CYS A 744 4.92 16.25 -20.85
CA CYS A 744 5.38 17.29 -21.78
C CYS A 744 4.47 18.53 -21.76
N GLU A 745 3.16 18.35 -21.93
CA GLU A 745 2.22 19.48 -21.91
C GLU A 745 2.08 20.06 -20.50
N GLY A 746 2.13 19.24 -19.45
CA GLY A 746 2.11 19.69 -18.05
C GLY A 746 3.23 20.69 -17.70
N PHE A 747 4.48 20.34 -18.00
CA PHE A 747 5.64 21.23 -17.80
C PHE A 747 5.55 22.48 -18.67
N LYS A 748 5.21 22.32 -19.95
CA LYS A 748 5.02 23.44 -20.87
C LYS A 748 3.93 24.41 -20.40
N ARG A 749 2.85 23.90 -19.81
CA ARG A 749 1.76 24.71 -19.26
C ARG A 749 2.24 25.51 -18.05
N ILE A 750 3.02 24.91 -17.16
CA ILE A 750 3.62 25.61 -16.01
C ILE A 750 4.46 26.79 -16.50
N ASP A 751 5.40 26.58 -17.41
CA ASP A 751 6.28 27.66 -17.87
C ASP A 751 5.53 28.74 -18.66
N THR A 752 4.57 28.35 -19.49
CA THR A 752 3.75 29.29 -20.25
C THR A 752 2.95 30.21 -19.33
N GLU A 753 2.34 29.64 -18.29
CA GLU A 753 1.57 30.41 -17.30
C GLU A 753 2.49 31.21 -16.37
N TRP A 754 3.68 30.68 -16.03
CA TRP A 754 4.70 31.41 -15.28
C TRP A 754 5.16 32.67 -16.00
N ASN A 755 5.52 32.54 -17.28
CA ASN A 755 5.90 33.67 -18.14
C ASN A 755 4.75 34.70 -18.25
N THR A 756 3.52 34.21 -18.35
CA THR A 756 2.32 35.08 -18.35
C THR A 756 2.18 35.85 -17.04
N LEU A 757 2.44 35.21 -15.89
CA LEU A 757 2.36 35.81 -14.56
C LEU A 757 3.49 36.81 -14.26
N LEU A 758 4.68 36.62 -14.86
CA LEU A 758 5.80 37.55 -14.79
C LEU A 758 5.68 38.70 -15.80
N GLY A 759 4.99 38.46 -16.92
CA GLY A 759 4.92 39.39 -18.05
C GLY A 759 6.22 39.46 -18.87
N VAL A 760 7.12 38.50 -18.66
CA VAL A 760 8.41 38.32 -19.35
C VAL A 760 8.70 36.83 -19.47
N THR A 761 9.55 36.44 -20.42
CA THR A 761 10.08 35.08 -20.51
C THR A 761 11.15 34.88 -19.45
N ASP A 762 10.97 33.90 -18.57
CA ASP A 762 12.00 33.41 -17.67
C ASP A 762 13.01 32.56 -18.45
N ALA A 763 14.30 32.82 -18.26
CA ALA A 763 15.35 32.21 -19.08
C ALA A 763 15.56 30.73 -18.77
N ASN A 764 15.14 30.27 -17.59
CA ASN A 764 15.30 28.89 -17.12
C ASN A 764 13.93 28.27 -16.72
N GLY A 765 12.83 28.90 -17.14
CA GLY A 765 11.47 28.48 -16.76
C GLY A 765 11.17 28.60 -15.26
N PHE A 766 10.10 27.97 -14.82
CA PHE A 766 9.66 27.99 -13.41
C PHE A 766 10.57 27.17 -12.48
N PHE A 767 11.16 26.09 -12.99
CA PHE A 767 11.98 25.16 -12.21
C PHE A 767 13.45 25.56 -12.11
N ASP A 768 13.85 26.66 -12.77
CA ASP A 768 15.24 27.13 -12.83
C ASP A 768 16.19 26.08 -13.42
N THR A 769 15.72 25.37 -14.45
CA THR A 769 16.48 24.30 -15.11
C THR A 769 17.44 24.89 -16.15
N SER A 770 18.69 24.46 -16.10
CA SER A 770 19.72 24.80 -17.09
C SER A 770 19.87 23.69 -18.12
N LEU A 771 20.35 24.02 -19.32
CA LEU A 771 20.63 23.05 -20.37
C LEU A 771 22.15 22.98 -20.58
N ALA A 772 22.70 21.78 -20.76
CA ALA A 772 24.10 21.61 -21.15
C ALA A 772 24.41 22.33 -22.47
N HIS A 773 23.48 22.28 -23.42
CA HIS A 773 23.49 23.01 -24.68
C HIS A 773 22.10 23.54 -25.04
N GLY A 774 22.04 24.55 -25.91
CA GLY A 774 20.80 25.08 -26.47
C GLY A 774 20.17 26.23 -25.68
N THR A 775 18.98 26.65 -26.13
CA THR A 775 18.20 27.73 -25.50
C THR A 775 16.95 27.17 -24.85
N TYR A 776 16.81 27.36 -23.54
CA TYR A 776 15.63 26.92 -22.80
C TYR A 776 14.33 27.46 -23.39
N SER A 777 13.40 26.55 -23.66
CA SER A 777 12.04 26.78 -24.11
C SER A 777 11.02 26.33 -23.06
N PRO A 778 9.80 26.90 -23.05
CA PRO A 778 8.77 26.52 -22.09
C PRO A 778 8.47 25.01 -22.10
N GLY A 779 8.71 24.36 -20.96
CA GLY A 779 8.49 22.94 -20.73
C GLY A 779 9.74 22.07 -20.75
N ASP A 780 10.91 22.60 -21.08
CA ASP A 780 12.14 21.82 -21.25
C ASP A 780 12.62 21.13 -19.97
N ALA A 781 12.23 21.65 -18.79
CA ALA A 781 12.45 21.00 -17.50
C ALA A 781 11.81 19.59 -17.37
N VAL A 782 10.97 19.16 -18.32
CA VAL A 782 10.45 17.79 -18.38
C VAL A 782 11.58 16.75 -18.51
N ALA A 783 12.70 17.15 -19.13
CA ALA A 783 13.86 16.31 -19.40
C ALA A 783 14.87 16.21 -18.24
N ASP A 784 14.78 17.08 -17.23
CA ASP A 784 15.63 17.05 -16.02
C ASP A 784 15.06 16.00 -15.06
N VAL A 785 15.54 14.76 -15.17
CA VAL A 785 15.02 13.55 -14.52
C VAL A 785 16.09 12.81 -13.71
N ALA A 786 17.37 13.18 -13.89
CA ALA A 786 18.53 12.54 -13.28
C ALA A 786 19.52 13.57 -12.70
N GLY A 787 20.72 13.10 -12.32
CA GLY A 787 21.79 13.90 -11.68
C GLY A 787 21.70 13.99 -10.15
N ALA A 788 20.52 13.75 -9.55
CA ALA A 788 20.39 13.70 -8.10
C ALA A 788 20.98 12.42 -7.49
N ILE A 789 21.07 12.38 -6.16
CA ILE A 789 21.64 11.25 -5.41
C ILE A 789 20.81 9.96 -5.59
N GLY A 790 19.52 10.07 -5.91
CA GLY A 790 18.66 8.94 -6.23
C GLY A 790 17.29 9.36 -6.73
N ALA A 791 16.47 8.37 -7.09
CA ALA A 791 15.11 8.56 -7.57
C ALA A 791 14.10 7.81 -6.68
N THR A 792 12.85 8.25 -6.69
CA THR A 792 11.73 7.55 -6.04
C THR A 792 10.64 7.22 -7.06
N PRO A 793 10.84 6.20 -7.92
CA PRO A 793 9.85 5.78 -8.91
C PRO A 793 8.51 5.48 -8.23
N GLY A 794 7.44 6.07 -8.75
CA GLY A 794 6.09 5.93 -8.21
C GLY A 794 5.67 6.99 -7.19
N PHE A 795 6.60 7.63 -6.47
CA PHE A 795 6.32 8.65 -5.45
C PHE A 795 6.54 10.08 -5.96
N ALA A 796 7.28 10.92 -5.22
CA ALA A 796 7.65 12.26 -5.64
C ALA A 796 8.81 12.21 -6.65
N PRO A 797 8.83 13.05 -7.68
CA PRO A 797 9.98 13.14 -8.58
C PRO A 797 11.14 13.84 -7.86
N VAL A 798 12.18 13.09 -7.47
CA VAL A 798 13.38 13.63 -6.78
C VAL A 798 14.69 13.32 -7.51
N GLY A 799 14.61 12.68 -8.69
CA GLY A 799 15.78 12.32 -9.49
C GLY A 799 16.48 13.49 -10.15
N HIS A 800 15.79 14.62 -10.30
CA HIS A 800 16.22 15.81 -11.00
C HIS A 800 17.27 16.63 -10.21
N ASP A 801 18.20 17.29 -10.89
CA ASP A 801 19.27 18.09 -10.28
C ASP A 801 19.28 19.58 -10.70
N GLY A 802 18.39 19.96 -11.62
CA GLY A 802 18.30 21.31 -12.16
C GLY A 802 19.06 21.50 -13.47
N SER A 803 19.58 20.44 -14.08
CA SER A 803 20.25 20.46 -15.38
C SER A 803 19.61 19.43 -16.31
N VAL A 804 19.57 19.73 -17.60
CA VAL A 804 19.35 18.72 -18.64
C VAL A 804 20.70 18.46 -19.30
N ASP A 805 21.23 17.25 -19.13
CA ASP A 805 22.54 16.86 -19.64
C ASP A 805 22.64 15.35 -19.97
N ALA A 806 23.86 14.81 -20.00
CA ALA A 806 24.12 13.42 -20.34
C ALA A 806 23.55 12.44 -19.31
N ASP A 807 23.47 12.81 -18.02
CA ASP A 807 22.94 11.95 -16.97
C ASP A 807 21.44 11.65 -17.21
N ASP A 808 20.69 12.61 -17.75
CA ASP A 808 19.27 12.43 -18.10
C ASP A 808 19.09 11.49 -19.29
N ILE A 809 19.93 11.63 -20.32
CA ILE A 809 19.91 10.74 -21.49
C ILE A 809 20.17 9.30 -21.06
N ASP A 810 21.17 9.09 -20.20
CA ASP A 810 21.51 7.78 -19.65
C ASP A 810 20.36 7.19 -18.82
N TYR A 811 19.73 8.01 -17.98
CA TYR A 811 18.63 7.56 -17.15
C TYR A 811 17.40 7.14 -17.96
N VAL A 812 17.08 7.86 -19.04
CA VAL A 812 15.99 7.49 -19.95
C VAL A 812 16.33 6.21 -20.72
N TYR A 813 17.53 6.08 -21.29
CA TYR A 813 17.96 4.84 -21.95
C TYR A 813 17.91 3.63 -21.01
N ALA A 814 18.30 3.80 -19.75
CA ALA A 814 18.27 2.74 -18.75
C ALA A 814 16.86 2.15 -18.55
N GLN A 815 15.79 2.93 -18.80
CA GLN A 815 14.41 2.46 -18.63
C GLN A 815 13.98 1.45 -19.69
N PHE A 816 14.54 1.49 -20.91
CA PHE A 816 14.03 0.67 -22.03
C PHE A 816 15.10 -0.12 -22.80
N LYS A 817 16.36 0.32 -22.83
CA LYS A 817 17.48 -0.43 -23.43
C LYS A 817 18.14 -1.40 -22.46
N GLN A 818 18.30 -0.98 -21.21
CA GLN A 818 19.02 -1.73 -20.17
C GLN A 818 18.07 -2.45 -19.20
N ASN A 819 16.77 -2.16 -19.29
CA ASN A 819 15.76 -2.78 -18.45
C ASN A 819 15.40 -4.19 -18.92
N ALA A 820 15.76 -5.19 -18.11
CA ALA A 820 15.51 -6.60 -18.42
C ALA A 820 14.02 -6.98 -18.56
N ARG A 821 13.08 -6.11 -18.17
CA ARG A 821 11.64 -6.32 -18.33
C ARG A 821 11.11 -5.82 -19.68
N VAL A 822 11.89 -5.02 -20.40
CA VAL A 822 11.57 -4.48 -21.72
C VAL A 822 12.28 -5.35 -22.78
N SER A 823 11.53 -5.84 -23.76
CA SER A 823 12.07 -6.78 -24.76
C SER A 823 11.87 -6.34 -26.20
N ASP A 824 10.99 -5.38 -26.44
CA ASP A 824 10.66 -4.79 -27.73
C ASP A 824 11.31 -3.41 -27.94
N GLY A 825 12.06 -2.92 -26.94
CA GLY A 825 12.75 -1.64 -26.99
C GLY A 825 11.87 -0.43 -26.69
N ALA A 826 10.71 -0.63 -26.05
CA ALA A 826 9.86 0.45 -25.56
C ALA A 826 9.23 0.03 -24.23
N LEU A 827 9.38 0.83 -23.18
CA LEU A 827 8.68 0.58 -21.93
C LEU A 827 7.26 1.12 -22.03
N ASN A 828 6.27 0.25 -22.10
CA ASN A 828 4.86 0.64 -22.16
C ASN A 828 4.24 0.68 -20.76
N TRP A 829 3.86 1.89 -20.31
CA TRP A 829 3.30 2.05 -18.96
C TRP A 829 2.00 1.26 -18.75
N ALA A 830 1.20 1.01 -19.78
CA ALA A 830 -0.01 0.20 -19.64
C ALA A 830 0.28 -1.29 -19.37
N VAL A 831 1.50 -1.76 -19.63
CA VAL A 831 1.94 -3.13 -19.39
C VAL A 831 2.54 -3.22 -17.98
N THR A 832 1.77 -3.73 -17.02
CA THR A 832 2.20 -3.85 -15.61
C THR A 832 3.57 -4.52 -15.46
N THR A 833 3.87 -5.58 -16.22
CA THR A 833 5.14 -6.32 -16.15
C THR A 833 6.36 -5.45 -16.47
N GLU A 834 6.22 -4.45 -17.33
CA GLU A 834 7.25 -3.50 -17.71
C GLU A 834 7.30 -2.34 -16.71
N ALA A 835 6.14 -1.74 -16.42
CA ALA A 835 6.01 -0.58 -15.53
C ALA A 835 6.56 -0.81 -14.11
N ILE A 836 6.51 -2.03 -13.57
CA ILE A 836 7.06 -2.33 -12.24
C ILE A 836 8.59 -2.20 -12.14
N GLY A 837 9.28 -2.19 -13.27
CA GLY A 837 10.72 -1.98 -13.37
C GLY A 837 11.10 -0.61 -13.93
N GLY A 838 10.14 0.24 -14.27
CA GLY A 838 10.39 1.54 -14.90
C GLY A 838 10.05 2.74 -14.02
N ASP A 839 10.57 3.89 -14.43
CA ASP A 839 10.20 5.20 -13.89
C ASP A 839 9.50 6.05 -14.96
N LEU A 840 8.19 6.30 -14.78
CA LEU A 840 7.39 7.10 -15.71
C LEU A 840 7.86 8.57 -15.79
N SER A 841 8.72 9.03 -14.88
CA SER A 841 9.38 10.33 -15.02
C SER A 841 10.26 10.40 -16.29
N CYS A 842 10.56 9.29 -16.94
CA CYS A 842 11.31 9.25 -18.21
C CYS A 842 10.44 9.35 -19.47
N ASP A 843 9.10 9.41 -19.35
CA ASP A 843 8.22 9.69 -20.51
C ASP A 843 8.25 11.20 -20.80
N ILE A 844 9.23 11.61 -21.59
CA ILE A 844 9.55 13.02 -21.89
C ILE A 844 8.54 13.60 -22.89
N ASN A 845 8.03 12.76 -23.80
CA ASN A 845 7.12 13.19 -24.85
C ASN A 845 5.62 13.15 -24.41
N GLY A 846 5.30 12.42 -23.35
CA GLY A 846 3.99 12.39 -22.70
C GLY A 846 2.98 11.43 -23.33
N ASP A 847 3.44 10.34 -23.95
CA ASP A 847 2.58 9.33 -24.59
C ASP A 847 2.43 8.02 -23.79
N LEU A 848 2.97 7.99 -22.56
CA LEU A 848 3.01 6.84 -21.65
C LEU A 848 3.87 5.67 -22.16
N ILE A 849 4.77 5.94 -23.08
CA ILE A 849 5.77 5.00 -23.58
C ILE A 849 7.13 5.65 -23.38
N ILE A 850 8.09 4.90 -22.84
CA ILE A 850 9.48 5.36 -22.72
C ILE A 850 10.30 4.63 -23.79
N ASP A 851 10.72 5.35 -24.81
CA ASP A 851 11.45 4.81 -25.95
C ASP A 851 12.40 5.82 -26.61
N GLN A 852 12.81 5.54 -27.86
CA GLN A 852 13.72 6.41 -28.60
C GLN A 852 13.14 7.80 -28.91
N ALA A 853 11.82 7.97 -28.93
CA ALA A 853 11.16 9.25 -29.13
C ALA A 853 11.45 10.20 -27.96
N ASP A 854 11.58 9.69 -26.74
CA ASP A 854 11.94 10.47 -25.56
C ASP A 854 13.38 10.98 -25.64
N ILE A 855 14.31 10.13 -26.06
CA ILE A 855 15.70 10.54 -26.33
C ILE A 855 15.74 11.62 -27.42
N THR A 856 15.01 11.41 -28.51
CA THR A 856 14.91 12.40 -29.61
C THR A 856 14.38 13.74 -29.09
N LYS A 857 13.44 13.70 -28.14
CA LYS A 857 12.89 14.89 -27.51
C LYS A 857 13.93 15.60 -26.63
N ILE A 858 14.75 14.88 -25.87
CA ILE A 858 15.88 15.46 -25.10
C ILE A 858 16.89 16.12 -26.04
N LEU A 859 17.31 15.45 -27.11
CA LEU A 859 18.26 16.03 -28.07
C LEU A 859 17.72 17.30 -28.75
N THR A 860 16.40 17.33 -29.01
CA THR A 860 15.72 18.55 -29.52
C THR A 860 15.76 19.68 -28.49
N ILE A 861 15.59 19.39 -27.19
CA ILE A 861 15.68 20.36 -26.10
C ILE A 861 17.11 20.92 -26.02
N LEU A 862 18.10 20.04 -26.13
CA LEU A 862 19.51 20.39 -26.09
C LEU A 862 20.02 21.01 -27.40
N GLU A 863 19.17 21.25 -28.40
CA GLU A 863 19.54 21.77 -29.73
C GLU A 863 20.71 21.00 -30.39
N THR A 864 20.84 19.70 -30.12
CA THR A 864 21.92 18.86 -30.63
C THR A 864 21.36 17.61 -31.34
N THR A 865 22.25 16.71 -31.80
CA THR A 865 21.90 15.51 -32.55
C THR A 865 22.56 14.27 -31.96
N LEU A 866 22.08 13.10 -32.39
CA LEU A 866 22.68 11.82 -32.03
C LEU A 866 24.14 11.80 -32.48
N GLY A 867 25.07 11.59 -31.55
CA GLY A 867 26.50 11.57 -31.83
C GLY A 867 27.32 12.63 -31.10
N ASP A 868 26.69 13.69 -30.61
CA ASP A 868 27.37 14.76 -29.85
C ASP A 868 27.48 14.31 -28.38
N VAL A 869 28.49 13.49 -28.11
CA VAL A 869 28.68 12.85 -26.80
C VAL A 869 29.15 13.86 -25.74
N ASN A 870 29.73 14.98 -26.16
CA ASN A 870 30.22 16.02 -25.25
C ASN A 870 29.20 17.16 -25.03
N LEU A 871 28.10 17.17 -25.79
CA LEU A 871 27.01 18.14 -25.75
C LEU A 871 27.49 19.58 -26.04
N ASP A 872 28.41 19.78 -26.99
CA ASP A 872 28.85 21.11 -27.43
C ASP A 872 28.03 21.71 -28.58
N GLY A 873 27.05 20.94 -29.09
CA GLY A 873 26.15 21.31 -30.17
C GLY A 873 26.58 20.82 -31.55
N THR A 874 27.72 20.13 -31.65
CA THR A 874 28.23 19.61 -32.92
C THR A 874 28.70 18.16 -32.79
N VAL A 875 28.47 17.36 -33.83
CA VAL A 875 29.06 16.01 -33.92
C VAL A 875 30.35 16.11 -34.72
N ASP A 876 31.49 15.88 -34.09
CA ASP A 876 32.80 16.00 -34.73
C ASP A 876 33.81 14.92 -34.31
N SER A 877 35.08 15.12 -34.69
CA SER A 877 36.17 14.17 -34.39
C SER A 877 36.50 14.05 -32.89
N VAL A 878 36.13 15.03 -32.07
CA VAL A 878 36.26 15.00 -30.62
C VAL A 878 35.32 13.96 -30.06
N ASP A 879 34.07 13.90 -30.53
CA ASP A 879 33.07 12.93 -30.08
C ASP A 879 33.48 11.49 -30.44
N ALA A 880 33.87 11.29 -31.69
CA ALA A 880 34.41 10.02 -32.14
C ALA A 880 35.67 9.64 -31.34
N GLY A 881 36.49 10.62 -30.96
CA GLY A 881 37.66 10.45 -30.11
C GLY A 881 37.33 9.99 -28.69
N ILE A 882 36.26 10.53 -28.09
CA ILE A 882 35.75 10.14 -26.76
C ILE A 882 35.26 8.68 -26.81
N ALA A 883 34.37 8.35 -27.74
CA ALA A 883 33.87 6.98 -27.89
C ALA A 883 35.01 5.98 -28.18
N GLN A 884 35.96 6.34 -29.06
CA GLN A 884 37.10 5.49 -29.37
C GLN A 884 38.01 5.25 -28.17
N ALA A 885 38.15 6.23 -27.27
CA ALA A 885 38.93 6.08 -26.04
C ALA A 885 38.26 5.13 -25.03
N ASN A 886 36.93 5.01 -25.08
CA ASN A 886 36.14 4.15 -24.19
C ASN A 886 35.72 2.81 -24.82
N LEU A 887 36.04 2.55 -26.08
CA LEU A 887 35.65 1.34 -26.81
C LEU A 887 35.91 0.04 -26.02
N GLY A 888 34.84 -0.72 -25.79
CA GLY A 888 34.82 -1.99 -25.07
C GLY A 888 34.62 -1.88 -23.56
N ASN A 889 34.46 -0.67 -23.02
CA ASN A 889 34.16 -0.45 -21.60
C ASN A 889 32.67 -0.14 -21.39
N PRO A 890 32.10 -0.47 -20.22
CA PRO A 890 30.85 0.13 -19.78
C PRO A 890 30.99 1.65 -19.70
N GLY A 891 29.97 2.38 -20.12
CA GLY A 891 29.94 3.84 -20.14
C GLY A 891 28.54 4.35 -20.44
N GLY A 892 28.34 5.66 -20.27
CA GLY A 892 27.12 6.36 -20.65
C GLY A 892 27.27 7.20 -21.92
N TRP A 893 26.33 8.11 -22.15
CA TRP A 893 26.31 9.03 -23.28
C TRP A 893 27.62 9.80 -23.39
N ALA A 894 28.07 10.39 -22.27
CA ALA A 894 29.31 11.18 -22.21
C ALA A 894 30.58 10.36 -22.43
N ASP A 895 30.51 9.03 -22.31
CA ASP A 895 31.61 8.11 -22.65
C ASP A 895 31.56 7.65 -24.11
N GLY A 896 30.45 7.90 -24.80
CA GLY A 896 30.22 7.55 -26.19
C GLY A 896 29.28 6.37 -26.43
N ASP A 897 28.47 5.95 -25.45
CA ASP A 897 27.39 4.98 -25.65
C ASP A 897 26.12 5.67 -26.18
N VAL A 898 26.15 6.06 -27.46
CA VAL A 898 25.04 6.81 -28.08
C VAL A 898 23.81 5.96 -28.35
N ASN A 899 23.95 4.62 -28.35
CA ASN A 899 22.84 3.70 -28.55
C ASN A 899 22.14 3.28 -27.23
N GLY A 900 22.81 3.51 -26.10
CA GLY A 900 22.28 3.35 -24.74
C GLY A 900 22.27 1.92 -24.22
N ASP A 901 23.01 0.99 -24.82
CA ASP A 901 23.04 -0.43 -24.40
C ASP A 901 23.91 -0.70 -23.15
N GLY A 902 24.55 0.34 -22.62
CA GLY A 902 25.40 0.34 -21.43
C GLY A 902 26.86 0.00 -21.71
N THR A 903 27.26 -0.14 -22.98
CA THR A 903 28.64 -0.43 -23.38
C THR A 903 29.02 0.37 -24.62
N VAL A 904 30.19 1.03 -24.58
CA VAL A 904 30.72 1.71 -25.77
C VAL A 904 31.25 0.67 -26.75
N THR A 905 30.60 0.49 -27.89
CA THR A 905 30.95 -0.47 -28.93
C THR A 905 31.28 0.19 -30.27
N GLN A 906 31.63 -0.63 -31.27
CA GLN A 906 31.80 -0.13 -32.63
C GLN A 906 30.47 0.39 -33.21
N ALA A 907 29.32 -0.15 -32.77
CA ALA A 907 28.02 0.33 -33.24
C ALA A 907 27.80 1.80 -32.83
N ASP A 908 28.32 2.23 -31.70
CA ASP A 908 28.24 3.61 -31.21
C ASP A 908 29.14 4.53 -32.02
N ILE A 909 30.37 4.11 -32.31
CA ILE A 909 31.28 4.85 -33.18
C ILE A 909 30.68 5.01 -34.58
N ASP A 910 30.02 3.95 -35.09
CA ASP A 910 29.33 3.98 -36.38
C ASP A 910 28.07 4.88 -36.35
N LEU A 911 27.53 5.22 -35.18
CA LEU A 911 26.42 6.18 -35.05
C LEU A 911 26.93 7.62 -34.91
N ILE A 912 28.06 7.83 -34.22
CA ILE A 912 28.71 9.15 -34.09
C ILE A 912 29.32 9.58 -35.43
N ASN A 913 30.01 8.66 -36.09
CA ASN A 913 30.62 8.87 -37.39
C ASN A 913 29.98 7.89 -38.38
N PRO A 914 28.72 8.15 -38.79
CA PRO A 914 28.05 7.30 -39.78
C PRO A 914 28.98 7.14 -40.97
N PRO A 915 29.21 5.89 -41.43
CA PRO A 915 30.14 5.66 -42.53
C PRO A 915 29.72 6.55 -43.67
N PHE A 916 30.58 7.51 -43.99
CA PHE A 916 30.32 8.51 -45.02
C PHE A 916 29.88 7.78 -46.29
N VAL A 917 28.59 7.89 -46.60
CA VAL A 917 28.05 7.39 -47.85
C VAL A 917 28.39 8.46 -48.86
N CYS A 918 29.42 8.19 -49.65
CA CYS A 918 29.81 9.07 -50.74
C CYS A 918 28.60 9.30 -51.67
N CYS A 919 27.98 10.47 -51.55
CA CYS A 919 26.99 10.96 -52.50
C CYS A 919 27.73 11.52 -53.70
N VAL A 920 28.05 10.65 -54.65
CA VAL A 920 28.78 11.05 -55.85
C VAL A 920 28.05 12.20 -56.55
N GLY A 921 28.69 13.36 -56.64
CA GLY A 921 28.14 14.61 -57.19
C GLY A 921 27.58 15.63 -56.18
N ASN A 922 27.43 15.30 -54.90
CA ASN A 922 26.92 16.23 -53.87
C ASN A 922 28.10 16.84 -53.08
N ALA A 923 28.82 17.75 -53.72
CA ALA A 923 30.05 18.32 -53.21
C ALA A 923 29.84 19.30 -52.03
N ASP A 924 28.63 19.83 -51.84
CA ASP A 924 28.31 20.78 -50.75
C ASP A 924 27.55 20.14 -49.57
N GLY A 925 27.24 18.83 -49.66
CA GLY A 925 26.60 18.07 -48.59
C GLY A 925 25.11 18.35 -48.41
N ASN A 926 24.45 19.11 -49.28
CA ASN A 926 23.03 19.49 -49.12
C ASN A 926 22.02 18.40 -49.56
N ASN A 927 22.53 17.28 -50.10
CA ASN A 927 21.79 16.11 -50.61
C ASN A 927 21.05 16.35 -51.94
N VAL A 928 21.45 17.37 -52.71
CA VAL A 928 20.94 17.68 -54.04
C VAL A 928 22.13 17.93 -54.96
N VAL A 929 22.27 17.13 -56.02
CA VAL A 929 23.30 17.35 -57.04
C VAL A 929 22.87 18.45 -58.00
N ASP A 930 23.40 19.65 -57.82
CA ASP A 930 23.13 20.82 -58.64
C ASP A 930 24.36 21.71 -58.92
N PHE A 931 24.14 22.99 -59.23
CA PHE A 931 25.22 23.90 -59.61
C PHE A 931 26.00 24.43 -58.41
N ASP A 932 25.41 24.40 -57.22
CA ASP A 932 26.06 24.85 -56.00
C ASP A 932 27.20 23.88 -55.64
N ASP A 933 27.09 22.60 -55.98
CA ASP A 933 28.18 21.62 -55.89
C ASP A 933 29.40 21.98 -56.75
N ILE A 934 29.19 22.37 -58.02
CA ILE A 934 30.29 22.82 -58.89
C ILE A 934 30.96 24.06 -58.30
N THR A 935 30.18 24.93 -57.67
CA THR A 935 30.70 26.13 -57.02
C THR A 935 31.58 25.77 -55.83
N THR A 936 31.18 24.76 -55.04
CA THR A 936 31.93 24.22 -53.91
C THR A 936 33.22 23.50 -54.35
N ILE A 937 33.19 22.74 -55.44
CA ILE A 937 34.40 22.12 -56.03
C ILE A 937 35.40 23.21 -56.44
N LEU A 938 34.92 24.23 -57.16
CA LEU A 938 35.79 25.31 -57.64
C LEU A 938 36.34 26.18 -56.51
N SER A 939 35.65 26.28 -55.37
CA SER A 939 36.16 27.00 -54.19
C SER A 939 37.28 26.25 -53.47
N ASN A 940 37.31 24.91 -53.57
CA ASN A 940 38.27 24.04 -52.88
C ASN A 940 39.26 23.36 -53.86
N TRP A 941 39.37 23.90 -55.07
CA TRP A 941 40.16 23.34 -56.17
C TRP A 941 41.63 23.08 -55.81
N LEU A 942 42.09 21.84 -56.01
CA LEU A 942 43.44 21.33 -55.69
C LEU A 942 43.77 21.26 -54.19
N GLU A 943 42.78 21.26 -53.31
CA GLU A 943 42.99 20.91 -51.92
C GLU A 943 43.09 19.37 -51.80
N GLY A 944 44.22 18.90 -51.26
CA GLY A 944 44.44 17.48 -51.01
C GLY A 944 43.94 17.13 -49.62
N ASN A 945 42.75 16.57 -49.55
CA ASN A 945 42.01 16.41 -48.29
C ASN A 945 42.09 15.00 -47.71
N GLY A 946 42.58 14.03 -48.49
CA GLY A 946 42.82 12.67 -48.04
C GLY A 946 41.51 11.89 -47.83
N PRO A 947 41.53 10.54 -48.00
CA PRO A 947 40.32 9.73 -48.14
C PRO A 947 39.47 9.53 -46.86
N SER A 948 39.63 10.36 -45.83
CA SER A 948 39.00 10.15 -44.52
C SER A 948 38.61 11.43 -43.75
N SER A 949 38.53 12.60 -44.39
CA SER A 949 38.09 13.82 -43.72
C SER A 949 36.56 13.99 -43.82
N PRO A 950 35.81 14.21 -42.72
CA PRO A 950 34.34 14.26 -42.73
C PRO A 950 33.69 15.50 -43.37
N ASN A 951 34.48 16.48 -43.84
CA ASN A 951 34.00 17.74 -44.44
C ASN A 951 34.79 18.05 -45.71
N GLN A 952 34.70 17.21 -46.74
CA GLN A 952 35.32 17.57 -48.01
C GLN A 952 34.38 18.44 -48.83
N ASP A 953 34.33 19.72 -48.46
CA ASP A 953 33.78 20.75 -49.33
C ASP A 953 34.51 20.62 -50.69
N GLY A 954 33.85 20.07 -51.70
CA GLY A 954 34.38 19.98 -53.06
C GLY A 954 34.92 18.64 -53.57
N ASP A 955 35.05 17.57 -52.77
CA ASP A 955 35.42 16.22 -53.28
C ASP A 955 34.13 15.43 -53.58
N ALA A 956 33.60 15.65 -54.76
CA ALA A 956 32.31 15.11 -55.18
C ALA A 956 32.38 13.63 -55.55
N ASN A 957 33.56 13.03 -55.75
CA ASN A 957 33.70 11.62 -56.09
C ASN A 957 34.33 10.78 -54.97
N CYS A 958 34.77 11.44 -53.90
CA CYS A 958 35.30 10.90 -52.66
C CYS A 958 36.60 10.11 -52.84
N ASP A 959 37.40 10.44 -53.86
CA ASP A 959 38.69 9.80 -54.09
C ASP A 959 39.84 10.45 -53.30
N GLY A 960 39.56 11.59 -52.65
CA GLY A 960 40.47 12.30 -51.75
C GLY A 960 41.22 13.47 -52.38
N ASP A 961 40.98 13.77 -53.66
CA ASP A 961 41.55 14.90 -54.39
C ASP A 961 40.44 15.79 -54.98
N VAL A 962 40.41 17.09 -54.63
CA VAL A 962 39.47 18.04 -55.28
C VAL A 962 40.00 18.47 -56.65
N ASP A 963 39.52 17.83 -57.71
CA ASP A 963 39.94 18.08 -59.09
C ASP A 963 38.79 18.07 -60.12
N PHE A 964 39.12 17.81 -61.38
CA PHE A 964 38.16 17.88 -62.46
C PHE A 964 37.24 16.65 -62.53
N ASP A 965 37.67 15.54 -61.97
CA ASP A 965 36.87 14.33 -61.90
C ASP A 965 35.65 14.57 -61.00
N ASP A 966 35.77 15.39 -59.94
CA ASP A 966 34.62 15.85 -59.14
C ASP A 966 33.57 16.60 -59.94
N ILE A 967 33.98 17.57 -60.77
CA ILE A 967 33.04 18.31 -61.63
C ILE A 967 32.34 17.35 -62.60
N THR A 968 33.09 16.35 -63.07
CA THR A 968 32.56 15.33 -63.97
C THR A 968 31.50 14.50 -63.26
N ASP A 969 31.70 14.18 -61.99
CA ASP A 969 30.77 13.42 -61.18
C ASP A 969 29.50 14.20 -60.83
N VAL A 970 29.59 15.50 -60.50
CA VAL A 970 28.40 16.38 -60.37
C VAL A 970 27.59 16.42 -61.65
N LEU A 971 28.26 16.61 -62.80
CA LEU A 971 27.59 16.66 -64.09
C LEU A 971 26.97 15.32 -64.50
N SER A 972 27.56 14.21 -64.04
CA SER A 972 27.09 12.86 -64.35
C SER A 972 25.87 12.44 -63.53
N ASN A 973 25.75 12.97 -62.31
CA ASN A 973 24.63 12.72 -61.38
C ASN A 973 23.69 13.93 -61.28
N TRP A 974 23.70 14.83 -62.28
CA TRP A 974 22.98 16.09 -62.27
C TRP A 974 21.48 15.92 -62.04
N LEU A 975 20.94 16.52 -60.97
CA LEU A 975 19.56 16.39 -60.48
C LEU A 975 19.17 15.00 -59.96
N ASP A 976 20.13 14.09 -59.78
CA ASP A 976 19.87 12.84 -59.07
C ASP A 976 19.75 13.15 -57.58
N THR A 977 18.74 12.56 -56.94
CA THR A 977 18.64 12.56 -55.48
C THR A 977 19.58 11.49 -54.95
N CYS A 978 20.49 11.85 -54.06
CA CYS A 978 21.37 10.87 -53.44
C CYS A 978 20.53 9.81 -52.70
N PRO A 979 20.78 8.50 -52.91
CA PRO A 979 19.98 7.42 -52.32
C PRO A 979 20.14 7.24 -50.82
#